data_AF-A0A937W6Q2-F1
#
_entry.id   AF-A0A937W6Q2-F1
#
_cell.length_a   1.000
_cell.length_b   1.000
_cell.length_c   1.000
_cell.angle_alpha   90.00
_cell.angle_beta   90.00
_cell.angle_gamma   90.00
#
_symmetry.space_group_name_H-M   'P 1'
#
loop_
_entity.id
_entity.type
_entity.pdbx_description
1 polymer ?
#
loop_
_entity_poly.entity_id
_entity_poly.type
_entity_poly.pdbx_seq_one_letter_code
_entity_poly.pdbx_strand_id
1 'polypeptide(L)'
;FSGVYKKLLFNHAGTRLLGGVLVGDAQDYGVLAALAKGETPLPCKPHELLMGKASGPAMAGGVASLPETAQICACNNVTKGALCTAISDQGLTSVSQVKAGTKAGTGCGGCLPLVTEVLNATLESTGQAVSHDLCEHFAYTRTELFAMVKAKRMQTFDALLAYCGRGTGCEICKPAVTSILASLWNEPIMQSEHQTLQDTNDRFLANMQRGGLYSVVPRVPGGEITPDKLIALGETARQYGLYTKITGAQRIDLFGAQVQDLPNIWEQLIDAGFESGHAYGKALRTVKSCVGTTWCRYGVQDSVGFAIRVENRYKGVRAPHKIKSAVSGCIRECAEAQSKDFGLVATERGYNLYVCGNGGARPRHADLLATDLDEDTAIKYIDRFLMYYMMTADRLTRTAVWLDKLEGGLVHLKEVILADKLGICAELEAMMQSLVDSYACEWAAVVNNPEQRQRFRQFVNTDETEPCIEIISERGQQRPGDWPSEAVSLAQFTVLQEHTKTTAAQARTAPRSWVPVGTVADFPPNGGATIKYGKVQIAVFNFASQGTWYACQQMCPHKKAFVLSRGIIGDTNSIPKVACPLHKKTFSLESGACLSGESYTVEVFPVRVEGNVVSLELPAPDMLDALLATDVGCHLATARDTMLEPVAG
;
A
#
# COMPACT_ATOMS: atom_id res chain seq x y z
N PHE A 1 2.43 -20.02 43.00
CA PHE A 1 1.63 -18.81 42.73
C PHE A 1 2.02 -18.26 41.36
N SER A 2 1.06 -17.92 40.51
CA SER A 2 1.27 -17.46 39.12
C SER A 2 1.77 -16.02 38.99
N GLY A 3 2.10 -15.33 40.08
CA GLY A 3 2.56 -13.93 40.06
C GLY A 3 1.50 -12.92 39.64
N VAL A 4 0.22 -13.31 39.60
CA VAL A 4 -0.89 -12.45 39.19
C VAL A 4 -1.60 -11.86 40.40
N TYR A 5 -1.77 -10.54 40.41
CA TYR A 5 -2.56 -9.80 41.40
C TYR A 5 -3.45 -8.77 40.67
N LYS A 6 -4.77 -8.87 40.87
CA LYS A 6 -5.76 -7.91 40.35
C LYS A 6 -6.56 -7.32 41.52
N LYS A 7 -6.59 -6.01 41.65
CA LYS A 7 -7.40 -5.26 42.62
C LYS A 7 -8.19 -4.19 41.87
N LEU A 8 -9.51 -4.22 41.97
CA LEU A 8 -10.39 -3.19 41.42
C LEU A 8 -11.08 -2.43 42.55
N LEU A 9 -11.27 -1.12 42.36
CA LEU A 9 -11.89 -0.20 43.31
C LEU A 9 -13.19 0.31 42.68
N PHE A 10 -14.30 0.18 43.41
CA PHE A 10 -15.63 0.57 42.92
C PHE A 10 -16.24 1.66 43.80
N ASN A 11 -17.22 2.40 43.28
CA ASN A 11 -18.05 3.27 44.11
C ASN A 11 -18.90 2.43 45.07
N HIS A 12 -19.46 3.07 46.11
CA HIS A 12 -20.23 2.38 47.15
C HIS A 12 -21.46 1.61 46.60
N ALA A 13 -22.04 2.09 45.49
CA ALA A 13 -23.16 1.45 44.84
C ALA A 13 -22.76 0.24 43.97
N GLY A 14 -21.47 0.00 43.74
CA GLY A 14 -20.98 -1.06 42.84
C GLY A 14 -21.32 -0.85 41.37
N THR A 15 -21.69 0.38 41.00
CA THR A 15 -22.13 0.76 39.65
C THR A 15 -21.06 1.47 38.84
N ARG A 16 -19.92 1.84 39.43
CA ARG A 16 -18.81 2.49 38.72
C ARG A 16 -17.46 1.96 39.18
N LEU A 17 -16.54 1.77 38.24
CA LEU A 17 -15.13 1.50 38.52
C LEU A 17 -14.42 2.83 38.76
N LEU A 18 -13.69 2.95 39.88
CA LEU A 18 -12.91 4.14 40.25
C LEU A 18 -11.43 3.98 39.87
N GLY A 19 -10.94 2.74 39.78
CA GLY A 19 -9.56 2.43 39.43
C GLY A 19 -9.18 1.01 39.80
N GLY A 20 -7.90 0.68 39.65
CA GLY A 20 -7.40 -0.64 40.01
C GLY A 20 -5.88 -0.79 39.90
N VAL A 21 -5.37 -1.92 40.39
CA VAL A 21 -3.98 -2.35 40.33
C VAL A 21 -3.94 -3.72 39.67
N LEU A 22 -3.13 -3.86 38.63
CA LEU A 22 -2.86 -5.12 37.93
C LEU A 22 -1.34 -5.38 38.00
N VAL A 23 -0.94 -6.54 38.50
CA VAL A 23 0.46 -7.00 38.57
C VAL A 23 0.53 -8.41 37.99
N GLY A 24 1.52 -8.66 37.13
CA GLY A 24 1.63 -9.91 36.38
C GLY A 24 0.82 -9.87 35.08
N ASP A 25 -0.44 -10.34 35.13
CA ASP A 25 -1.36 -10.29 33.99
C ASP A 25 -2.15 -8.97 33.96
N ALA A 26 -1.90 -8.17 32.92
CA ALA A 26 -2.51 -6.87 32.69
C ALA A 26 -3.28 -6.78 31.35
N GLN A 27 -3.69 -7.91 30.76
CA GLN A 27 -4.43 -7.93 29.49
C GLN A 27 -5.71 -7.08 29.51
N ASP A 28 -6.38 -7.02 30.67
CA ASP A 28 -7.63 -6.27 30.86
C ASP A 28 -7.41 -4.75 31.06
N TYR A 29 -6.17 -4.26 31.07
CA TYR A 29 -5.85 -2.87 31.41
C TYR A 29 -6.60 -1.86 30.54
N GLY A 30 -6.66 -2.05 29.22
CA GLY A 30 -7.30 -1.10 28.31
C GLY A 30 -8.80 -0.93 28.58
N VAL A 31 -9.50 -2.04 28.79
CA VAL A 31 -10.94 -2.06 29.09
C VAL A 31 -11.20 -1.44 30.47
N LEU A 32 -10.43 -1.85 31.48
CA LEU A 32 -10.57 -1.34 32.86
C LEU A 32 -10.21 0.14 32.97
N ALA A 33 -9.19 0.61 32.25
CA ALA A 33 -8.80 2.01 32.23
C ALA A 33 -9.87 2.89 31.56
N ALA A 34 -10.52 2.40 30.50
CA ALA A 34 -11.63 3.10 29.87
C ALA A 34 -12.85 3.18 30.80
N LEU A 35 -13.19 2.07 31.47
CA LEU A 35 -14.29 2.03 32.45
C LEU A 35 -14.02 2.93 33.66
N ALA A 36 -12.77 3.01 34.14
CA ALA A 36 -12.40 3.84 35.28
C ALA A 36 -12.40 5.35 34.96
N LYS A 37 -12.10 5.72 33.71
CA LYS A 37 -12.14 7.11 33.23
C LYS A 37 -13.55 7.55 32.80
N GLY A 38 -14.44 6.60 32.51
CA GLY A 38 -15.81 6.86 32.10
C GLY A 38 -16.73 7.27 33.25
N GLU A 39 -17.76 8.05 32.93
CA GLU A 39 -18.84 8.37 33.87
C GLU A 39 -20.03 7.42 33.76
N THR A 40 -20.01 6.50 32.80
CA THR A 40 -21.07 5.55 32.55
C THR A 40 -21.13 4.44 33.61
N PRO A 41 -22.34 3.95 33.97
CA PRO A 41 -22.49 2.77 34.82
C PRO A 41 -21.79 1.54 34.24
N LEU A 42 -21.37 0.62 35.12
CA LEU A 42 -20.73 -0.63 34.75
C LEU A 42 -21.67 -1.50 33.91
N PRO A 43 -21.16 -2.14 32.85
CA PRO A 43 -21.95 -3.03 32.00
C PRO A 43 -22.26 -4.39 32.64
N CYS A 44 -21.68 -4.68 33.82
CA CYS A 44 -21.81 -5.94 34.54
C CYS A 44 -21.57 -5.75 36.04
N LYS A 45 -21.81 -6.79 36.84
CA LYS A 45 -21.54 -6.75 38.28
C LYS A 45 -20.02 -6.73 38.55
N PRO A 46 -19.55 -6.06 39.62
CA PRO A 46 -18.11 -5.92 39.93
C PRO A 46 -17.28 -7.20 39.92
N HIS A 47 -17.83 -8.33 40.38
CA HIS A 47 -17.12 -9.61 40.42
C HIS A 47 -16.86 -10.20 39.02
N GLU A 48 -17.70 -9.89 38.03
CA GLU A 48 -17.57 -10.36 36.65
C GLU A 48 -16.37 -9.70 35.93
N LEU A 49 -15.97 -8.50 36.36
CA LEU A 49 -14.78 -7.81 35.89
C LEU A 49 -13.46 -8.40 36.43
N LEU A 50 -13.52 -9.12 37.55
CA LEU A 50 -12.35 -9.76 38.18
C LEU A 50 -12.16 -11.19 37.70
N MET A 51 -13.26 -11.93 37.52
CA MET A 51 -13.24 -13.37 37.23
C MET A 51 -13.50 -13.73 35.76
N GLY A 52 -13.90 -12.76 34.94
CA GLY A 52 -14.47 -13.02 33.62
C GLY A 52 -15.85 -13.66 33.72
N LYS A 53 -16.65 -13.60 32.66
CA LYS A 53 -17.83 -14.47 32.55
C LYS A 53 -17.35 -15.92 32.53
N ALA A 54 -18.02 -16.79 33.27
CA ALA A 54 -17.77 -18.23 33.24
C ALA A 54 -18.18 -18.82 31.88
N SER A 55 -17.36 -18.62 30.85
CA SER A 55 -17.24 -19.36 29.58
C SER A 55 -16.48 -18.53 28.53
N GLY A 56 -15.29 -18.99 28.14
CA GLY A 56 -14.65 -18.60 26.87
C GLY A 56 -13.31 -17.85 26.97
N PRO A 57 -12.40 -18.07 26.00
CA PRO A 57 -11.04 -17.52 25.99
C PRO A 57 -11.01 -15.99 25.89
N ALA A 58 -9.89 -15.42 26.34
CA ALA A 58 -9.58 -13.99 26.38
C ALA A 58 -10.00 -13.25 25.10
N MET A 59 -10.63 -12.08 25.30
CA MET A 59 -11.24 -11.25 24.26
C MET A 59 -10.30 -10.96 23.08
N ALA A 60 -10.44 -11.73 22.02
CA ALA A 60 -10.20 -11.28 20.65
C ALA A 60 -11.31 -10.28 20.29
N GLY A 61 -11.16 -9.04 20.74
CA GLY A 61 -12.16 -8.01 20.55
C GLY A 61 -12.15 -7.45 19.13
N GLY A 62 -12.89 -8.07 18.21
CA GLY A 62 -13.24 -7.48 16.92
C GLY A 62 -14.04 -6.18 17.09
N VAL A 63 -14.42 -5.51 16.00
CA VAL A 63 -15.20 -4.26 16.05
C VAL A 63 -16.47 -4.34 16.91
N ALA A 64 -17.07 -5.53 17.00
CA ALA A 64 -18.22 -5.81 17.85
C ALA A 64 -18.00 -5.43 19.33
N SER A 65 -16.78 -5.60 19.86
CA SER A 65 -16.48 -5.31 21.28
C SER A 65 -16.10 -3.86 21.56
N LEU A 66 -15.95 -3.01 20.53
CA LEU A 66 -15.65 -1.59 20.73
C LEU A 66 -16.90 -0.84 21.25
N PRO A 67 -16.76 0.08 22.23
CA PRO A 67 -17.88 0.91 22.67
C PRO A 67 -18.32 1.88 21.55
N GLU A 68 -19.56 2.33 21.58
CA GLU A 68 -20.12 3.30 20.62
C GLU A 68 -19.32 4.62 20.56
N THR A 69 -18.70 5.00 21.68
CA THR A 69 -17.84 6.19 21.80
C THR A 69 -16.43 5.99 21.26
N ALA A 70 -16.04 4.77 20.86
CA ALA A 70 -14.71 4.48 20.32
C ALA A 70 -14.47 5.32 19.07
N GLN A 71 -13.37 6.08 19.07
CA GLN A 71 -12.98 6.88 17.92
C GLN A 71 -12.46 5.97 16.80
N ILE A 72 -13.13 5.99 15.65
CA ILE A 72 -12.79 5.17 14.48
C ILE A 72 -11.96 5.99 13.48
N CYS A 73 -12.38 7.22 13.19
CA CYS A 73 -11.65 8.14 12.32
C CYS A 73 -11.16 9.36 13.11
N ALA A 74 -9.84 9.45 13.33
CA ALA A 74 -9.24 10.61 14.01
C ALA A 74 -9.30 11.89 13.16
N CYS A 75 -9.04 11.80 11.85
CA CYS A 75 -8.99 12.96 10.96
C CYS A 75 -10.31 13.73 10.86
N ASN A 76 -11.44 13.01 10.87
CA ASN A 76 -12.77 13.59 10.73
C ASN A 76 -13.61 13.44 12.00
N ASN A 77 -12.97 13.05 13.11
CA ASN A 77 -13.59 12.87 14.43
C ASN A 77 -14.88 12.00 14.43
N VAL A 78 -14.83 10.84 13.76
CA VAL A 78 -15.99 9.93 13.64
C VAL A 78 -15.85 8.74 14.59
N THR A 79 -16.89 8.49 15.40
CA THR A 79 -16.95 7.36 16.36
C THR A 79 -17.65 6.13 15.77
N LYS A 80 -17.55 4.98 16.45
CA LYS A 80 -18.27 3.76 16.05
C LYS A 80 -19.77 3.99 15.98
N GLY A 81 -20.36 4.64 16.98
CA GLY A 81 -21.81 4.88 16.98
C GLY A 81 -22.27 5.83 15.90
N ALA A 82 -21.48 6.87 15.59
CA ALA A 82 -21.78 7.74 14.44
C ALA A 82 -21.81 6.95 13.12
N LEU A 83 -20.93 5.96 12.96
CA LEU A 83 -20.97 5.05 11.80
C LEU A 83 -22.20 4.15 11.83
N CYS A 84 -22.45 3.44 12.94
CA CYS A 84 -23.60 2.54 13.08
C CYS A 84 -24.94 3.24 12.80
N THR A 85 -25.12 4.44 13.36
CA THR A 85 -26.30 5.29 13.12
C THR A 85 -26.39 5.70 11.66
N ALA A 86 -25.32 6.21 11.05
CA ALA A 86 -25.35 6.62 9.65
C ALA A 86 -25.66 5.43 8.70
N ILE A 87 -25.06 4.27 8.97
CA ILE A 87 -25.30 3.03 8.20
C ILE A 87 -26.76 2.63 8.27
N SER A 88 -27.34 2.63 9.47
CA SER A 88 -28.71 2.18 9.71
C SER A 88 -29.74 3.18 9.17
N ASP A 89 -29.61 4.46 9.54
CA ASP A 89 -30.59 5.50 9.24
C ASP A 89 -30.60 5.88 7.75
N GLN A 90 -29.44 5.85 7.09
CA GLN A 90 -29.31 6.19 5.68
C GLN A 90 -29.26 4.96 4.75
N GLY A 91 -29.35 3.75 5.31
CA GLY A 91 -29.30 2.49 4.55
C GLY A 91 -28.00 2.31 3.74
N LEU A 92 -26.85 2.67 4.33
CA LEU A 92 -25.56 2.63 3.65
C LEU A 92 -25.05 1.18 3.58
N THR A 93 -24.78 0.67 2.39
CA THR A 93 -24.36 -0.72 2.17
C THR A 93 -22.93 -0.85 1.65
N SER A 94 -22.23 0.27 1.45
CA SER A 94 -20.86 0.28 0.93
C SER A 94 -19.97 1.31 1.64
N VAL A 95 -18.66 1.04 1.67
CA VAL A 95 -17.66 1.96 2.24
C VAL A 95 -17.68 3.32 1.54
N SER A 96 -17.97 3.35 0.24
CA SER A 96 -18.09 4.61 -0.53
C SER A 96 -19.26 5.46 -0.04
N GLN A 97 -20.42 4.83 0.22
CA GLN A 97 -21.57 5.51 0.82
C GLN A 97 -21.28 5.96 2.26
N VAL A 98 -20.58 5.14 3.06
CA VAL A 98 -20.15 5.53 4.42
C VAL A 98 -19.20 6.74 4.38
N LYS A 99 -18.26 6.78 3.44
CA LYS A 99 -17.39 7.94 3.22
C LYS A 99 -18.20 9.19 2.88
N ALA A 100 -19.17 9.06 1.96
CA ALA A 100 -20.01 10.18 1.55
C ALA A 100 -20.88 10.70 2.71
N GLY A 101 -21.49 9.79 3.49
CA GLY A 101 -22.40 10.12 4.58
C GLY A 101 -21.72 10.58 5.87
N THR A 102 -20.49 10.14 6.16
CA THR A 102 -19.83 10.37 7.46
C THR A 102 -18.48 11.07 7.37
N LYS A 103 -17.91 11.20 6.16
CA LYS A 103 -16.52 11.61 5.92
C LYS A 103 -15.47 10.68 6.54
N ALA A 104 -15.83 9.55 7.16
CA ALA A 104 -14.84 8.63 7.72
C ALA A 104 -13.95 8.06 6.60
N GLY A 105 -12.63 8.23 6.74
CA GLY A 105 -11.66 7.72 5.77
C GLY A 105 -11.48 8.55 4.49
N THR A 106 -12.00 9.78 4.42
CA THR A 106 -11.73 10.73 3.32
C THR A 106 -10.40 11.50 3.49
N GLY A 107 -9.86 11.56 4.71
CA GLY A 107 -8.56 12.18 5.01
C GLY A 107 -7.36 11.26 4.73
N CYS A 108 -6.72 10.74 5.78
CA CYS A 108 -5.53 9.88 5.64
C CYS A 108 -5.84 8.43 5.19
N GLY A 109 -7.11 8.02 5.20
CA GLY A 109 -7.53 6.65 4.84
C GLY A 109 -7.14 5.55 5.84
N GLY A 110 -6.41 5.85 6.92
CA GLY A 110 -5.92 4.84 7.86
C GLY A 110 -7.00 4.07 8.62
N CYS A 111 -8.20 4.65 8.76
CA CYS A 111 -9.34 4.01 9.43
C CYS A 111 -10.19 3.12 8.51
N LEU A 112 -9.94 3.07 7.20
CA LEU A 112 -10.80 2.36 6.25
C LEU A 112 -11.01 0.87 6.55
N PRO A 113 -9.99 0.10 6.99
CA PRO A 113 -10.23 -1.29 7.39
C PRO A 113 -11.24 -1.38 8.53
N LEU A 114 -11.12 -0.51 9.53
CA LEU A 114 -11.99 -0.48 10.69
C LEU A 114 -13.41 -0.01 10.34
N VAL A 115 -13.53 0.97 9.45
CA VAL A 115 -14.83 1.42 8.91
C VAL A 115 -15.54 0.29 8.16
N THR A 116 -14.80 -0.51 7.40
CA THR A 116 -15.35 -1.67 6.67
C THR A 116 -15.83 -2.74 7.64
N GLU A 117 -15.07 -3.02 8.70
CA GLU A 117 -15.47 -3.96 9.74
C GLU A 117 -16.71 -3.48 10.52
N VAL A 118 -16.83 -2.18 10.82
CA VAL A 118 -18.05 -1.60 11.41
C VAL A 118 -19.23 -1.76 10.46
N LEU A 119 -19.07 -1.41 9.18
CA LEU A 119 -20.11 -1.54 8.17
C LEU A 119 -20.66 -2.97 8.11
N ASN A 120 -19.79 -3.96 7.95
CA ASN A 120 -20.21 -5.35 7.84
C ASN A 120 -20.90 -5.83 9.12
N ALA A 121 -20.35 -5.51 10.29
CA ALA A 121 -20.96 -5.88 11.57
C ALA A 121 -22.35 -5.23 11.77
N THR A 122 -22.53 -3.98 11.35
CA THR A 122 -23.83 -3.30 11.42
C THR A 122 -24.83 -3.91 10.44
N LEU A 123 -24.43 -4.22 9.20
CA LEU A 123 -25.28 -4.87 8.20
C LEU A 123 -25.73 -6.27 8.69
N GLU A 124 -24.81 -7.08 9.22
CA GLU A 124 -25.13 -8.38 9.84
C GLU A 124 -26.13 -8.21 10.99
N SER A 125 -25.90 -7.25 11.88
CA SER A 125 -26.78 -7.01 13.04
C SER A 125 -28.20 -6.55 12.66
N THR A 126 -28.36 -5.99 11.46
CA THR A 126 -29.65 -5.53 10.91
C THR A 126 -30.28 -6.56 9.96
N GLY A 127 -29.70 -7.77 9.86
CA GLY A 127 -30.20 -8.85 9.01
C GLY A 127 -30.00 -8.61 7.51
N GLN A 128 -29.16 -7.65 7.13
CA GLN A 128 -28.81 -7.41 5.73
C GLN A 128 -27.68 -8.34 5.30
N ALA A 129 -27.75 -8.84 4.06
CA ALA A 129 -26.71 -9.69 3.51
C ALA A 129 -25.41 -8.90 3.32
N VAL A 130 -24.30 -9.40 3.89
CA VAL A 130 -22.97 -8.88 3.63
C VAL A 130 -22.40 -9.59 2.41
N SER A 131 -22.08 -8.83 1.37
CA SER A 131 -21.35 -9.36 0.22
C SER A 131 -19.89 -9.60 0.62
N HIS A 132 -19.37 -10.78 0.26
CA HIS A 132 -17.96 -11.13 0.36
C HIS A 132 -17.26 -11.07 -1.01
N ASP A 133 -17.90 -10.45 -2.00
CA ASP A 133 -17.35 -10.25 -3.33
C ASP A 133 -16.09 -9.38 -3.24
N LEU A 134 -15.09 -9.69 -4.06
CA LEU A 134 -13.87 -8.89 -4.13
C LEU A 134 -14.17 -7.45 -4.55
N CYS A 135 -15.03 -7.30 -5.57
CA CYS A 135 -15.56 -6.04 -6.09
C CYS A 135 -16.68 -6.33 -7.10
N GLU A 136 -17.25 -5.30 -7.72
CA GLU A 136 -18.29 -5.46 -8.74
C GLU A 136 -17.88 -6.31 -9.96
N HIS A 137 -16.58 -6.52 -10.21
CA HIS A 137 -16.08 -7.33 -11.32
C HIS A 137 -16.01 -8.83 -11.00
N PHE A 138 -15.93 -9.21 -9.71
CA PHE A 138 -15.76 -10.60 -9.28
C PHE A 138 -16.61 -10.90 -8.04
N ALA A 139 -17.63 -11.74 -8.21
CA ALA A 139 -18.53 -12.19 -7.15
C ALA A 139 -17.94 -13.35 -6.31
N TYR A 140 -16.66 -13.23 -5.97
CA TYR A 140 -15.88 -14.24 -5.26
C TYR A 140 -14.90 -13.55 -4.30
N THR A 141 -14.60 -14.22 -3.20
CA THR A 141 -13.53 -13.84 -2.29
C THR A 141 -12.15 -14.01 -2.94
N ARG A 142 -11.13 -13.35 -2.39
CA ARG A 142 -9.74 -13.57 -2.84
C ARG A 142 -9.33 -15.05 -2.74
N THR A 143 -9.73 -15.74 -1.68
CA THR A 143 -9.38 -17.15 -1.44
C THR A 143 -9.98 -18.08 -2.50
N GLU A 144 -11.24 -17.85 -2.89
CA GLU A 144 -11.88 -18.60 -3.97
C GLU A 144 -11.22 -18.32 -5.31
N LEU A 145 -10.89 -17.05 -5.61
CA LEU A 145 -10.12 -16.69 -6.81
C LEU A 145 -8.75 -17.38 -6.82
N PHE A 146 -8.04 -17.42 -5.69
CA PHE A 146 -6.76 -18.13 -5.58
C PHE A 146 -6.91 -19.61 -5.92
N ALA A 147 -7.92 -20.28 -5.34
CA ALA A 147 -8.20 -21.68 -5.62
C ALA A 147 -8.54 -21.93 -7.09
N MET A 148 -9.35 -21.07 -7.71
CA MET A 148 -9.71 -21.17 -9.13
C MET A 148 -8.49 -20.98 -10.04
N VAL A 149 -7.68 -19.95 -9.81
CA VAL A 149 -6.46 -19.68 -10.60
C VAL A 149 -5.50 -20.86 -10.51
N LYS A 150 -5.27 -21.38 -9.30
CA LYS A 150 -4.42 -22.56 -9.08
C LYS A 150 -4.96 -23.80 -9.80
N ALA A 151 -6.23 -24.13 -9.58
CA ALA A 151 -6.84 -25.35 -10.13
C ALA A 151 -6.90 -25.35 -11.67
N LYS A 152 -7.13 -24.18 -12.28
CA LYS A 152 -7.19 -24.01 -13.74
C LYS A 152 -5.85 -23.67 -14.37
N ARG A 153 -4.80 -23.46 -13.56
CA ARG A 153 -3.46 -23.00 -13.99
C ARG A 153 -3.53 -21.72 -14.85
N MET A 154 -4.39 -20.78 -14.48
CA MET A 154 -4.54 -19.51 -15.20
C MET A 154 -3.35 -18.59 -14.93
N GLN A 155 -2.77 -18.01 -15.98
CA GLN A 155 -1.59 -17.14 -15.86
C GLN A 155 -1.88 -15.66 -16.06
N THR A 156 -3.06 -15.29 -16.59
CA THR A 156 -3.38 -13.90 -16.92
C THR A 156 -4.66 -13.42 -16.24
N PHE A 157 -4.75 -12.10 -16.01
CA PHE A 157 -5.98 -11.48 -15.51
C PHE A 157 -7.15 -11.66 -16.47
N ASP A 158 -6.90 -11.52 -17.78
CA ASP A 158 -7.92 -11.65 -18.81
C ASP A 158 -8.51 -13.07 -18.84
N ALA A 159 -7.70 -14.11 -18.63
CA ALA A 159 -8.19 -15.49 -18.53
C ALA A 159 -9.12 -15.69 -17.32
N LEU A 160 -8.80 -15.09 -16.17
CA LEU A 160 -9.65 -15.16 -14.98
C LEU A 160 -10.93 -14.32 -15.15
N LEU A 161 -10.80 -13.13 -15.72
CA LEU A 161 -11.92 -12.22 -15.99
C LEU A 161 -12.92 -12.86 -16.97
N ALA A 162 -12.43 -13.50 -18.04
CA ALA A 162 -13.27 -14.22 -18.99
C ALA A 162 -13.95 -15.46 -18.37
N TYR A 163 -13.31 -16.08 -17.39
CA TYR A 163 -13.84 -17.28 -16.75
C TYR A 163 -14.95 -16.99 -15.73
N CYS A 164 -14.75 -16.02 -14.84
CA CYS A 164 -15.65 -15.79 -13.71
C CYS A 164 -15.84 -14.31 -13.33
N GLY A 165 -15.44 -13.38 -14.20
CA GLY A 165 -15.57 -11.95 -13.98
C GLY A 165 -16.41 -11.24 -15.04
N ARG A 166 -16.42 -9.90 -14.98
CA ARG A 166 -17.12 -9.02 -15.93
C ARG A 166 -16.45 -7.64 -15.99
N GLY A 167 -16.76 -6.85 -17.01
CA GLY A 167 -16.19 -5.51 -17.21
C GLY A 167 -14.72 -5.58 -17.61
N THR A 168 -13.94 -4.58 -17.19
CA THR A 168 -12.51 -4.40 -17.49
C THR A 168 -11.63 -4.43 -16.23
N GLY A 169 -12.23 -4.69 -15.08
CA GLY A 169 -11.58 -4.65 -13.77
C GLY A 169 -11.44 -3.24 -13.19
N CYS A 170 -10.79 -3.15 -12.03
CA CYS A 170 -10.56 -1.88 -11.32
C CYS A 170 -9.31 -1.94 -10.42
N GLU A 171 -9.05 -0.83 -9.72
CA GLU A 171 -7.97 -0.65 -8.73
C GLU A 171 -8.05 -1.60 -7.52
N ILE A 172 -9.13 -2.38 -7.38
CA ILE A 172 -9.29 -3.41 -6.34
C ILE A 172 -8.89 -4.77 -6.90
N CYS A 173 -9.54 -5.23 -7.96
CA CYS A 173 -9.36 -6.60 -8.44
C CYS A 173 -8.08 -6.79 -9.23
N LYS A 174 -7.62 -5.80 -10.00
CA LYS A 174 -6.38 -5.94 -10.78
C LYS A 174 -5.18 -6.23 -9.87
N PRO A 175 -4.86 -5.42 -8.84
CA PRO A 175 -3.74 -5.73 -7.95
C PRO A 175 -3.96 -7.01 -7.12
N ALA A 176 -5.21 -7.32 -6.75
CA ALA A 176 -5.51 -8.52 -5.97
C ALA A 176 -5.26 -9.80 -6.78
N VAL A 177 -5.70 -9.84 -8.04
CA VAL A 177 -5.48 -10.95 -8.96
C VAL A 177 -4.01 -11.05 -9.34
N THR A 178 -3.33 -9.93 -9.64
CA THR A 178 -1.89 -10.00 -9.93
C THR A 178 -1.07 -10.44 -8.72
N SER A 179 -1.50 -10.12 -7.50
CA SER A 179 -0.91 -10.70 -6.29
C SER A 179 -1.11 -12.22 -6.22
N ILE A 180 -2.28 -12.76 -6.62
CA ILE A 180 -2.53 -14.20 -6.69
C ILE A 180 -1.59 -14.85 -7.73
N LEU A 181 -1.53 -14.27 -8.94
CA LEU A 181 -0.66 -14.76 -10.02
C LEU A 181 0.80 -14.75 -9.61
N ALA A 182 1.28 -13.68 -8.95
CA ALA A 182 2.64 -13.60 -8.46
C ALA A 182 2.95 -14.63 -7.35
N SER A 183 1.99 -14.91 -6.46
CA SER A 183 2.16 -15.93 -5.41
C SER A 183 2.06 -17.38 -5.91
N LEU A 184 1.62 -17.59 -7.16
CA LEU A 184 1.52 -18.93 -7.77
C LEU A 184 2.63 -19.16 -8.80
N TRP A 185 2.88 -18.19 -9.67
CA TRP A 185 3.71 -18.34 -10.87
C TRP A 185 4.95 -17.44 -10.88
N ASN A 186 4.90 -16.31 -10.15
CA ASN A 186 5.99 -15.33 -10.02
C ASN A 186 6.59 -14.85 -11.36
N GLU A 187 5.76 -14.68 -12.37
CA GLU A 187 6.18 -14.16 -13.66
C GLU A 187 6.68 -12.70 -13.54
N PRO A 188 7.66 -12.27 -14.36
CA PRO A 188 8.20 -10.92 -14.32
C PRO A 188 7.12 -9.85 -14.48
N ILE A 189 7.03 -8.93 -13.53
CA ILE A 189 5.99 -7.89 -13.49
C ILE A 189 5.99 -6.97 -14.72
N MET A 190 7.16 -6.76 -15.33
CA MET A 190 7.31 -5.87 -16.47
C MET A 190 6.81 -6.48 -17.80
N GLN A 191 6.38 -7.75 -17.79
CA GLN A 191 5.68 -8.34 -18.93
C GLN A 191 4.36 -7.60 -19.21
N SER A 192 3.97 -7.57 -20.48
CA SER A 192 2.79 -6.86 -20.99
C SER A 192 1.49 -7.26 -20.27
N GLU A 193 1.38 -8.53 -19.91
CA GLU A 193 0.24 -9.17 -19.28
C GLU A 193 0.03 -8.70 -17.83
N HIS A 194 1.10 -8.24 -17.16
CA HIS A 194 1.10 -7.95 -15.73
C HIS A 194 1.25 -6.46 -15.41
N GLN A 195 2.02 -5.72 -16.23
CA GLN A 195 2.52 -4.39 -15.87
C GLN A 195 1.42 -3.38 -15.50
N THR A 196 0.33 -3.34 -16.27
CA THR A 196 -0.74 -2.34 -16.11
C THR A 196 -1.80 -2.73 -15.07
N LEU A 197 -1.72 -3.95 -14.55
CA LEU A 197 -2.59 -4.45 -13.49
C LEU A 197 -2.09 -4.04 -12.08
N GLN A 198 -0.81 -3.71 -11.99
CA GLN A 198 -0.13 -3.42 -10.75
C GLN A 198 -0.42 -2.00 -10.25
N ASP A 199 -0.26 -1.84 -8.93
CA ASP A 199 -0.16 -0.50 -8.34
C ASP A 199 1.06 0.24 -8.90
N THR A 200 1.02 1.58 -8.88
CA THR A 200 2.09 2.44 -9.42
C THR A 200 3.47 2.07 -8.88
N ASN A 201 3.55 1.61 -7.64
CA ASN A 201 4.82 1.25 -7.01
C ASN A 201 5.45 0.01 -7.65
N ASP A 202 4.67 -1.05 -7.91
CA ASP A 202 5.15 -2.23 -8.61
C ASP A 202 5.32 -1.95 -10.11
N ARG A 203 4.45 -1.14 -10.73
CA ARG A 203 4.55 -0.76 -12.17
C ARG A 203 5.86 -0.02 -12.52
N PHE A 204 6.37 0.82 -11.61
CA PHE A 204 7.60 1.58 -11.79
C PHE A 204 8.77 1.06 -10.93
N LEU A 205 8.61 -0.10 -10.30
CA LEU A 205 9.64 -0.74 -9.47
C LEU A 205 10.27 0.21 -8.41
N ALA A 206 9.49 1.16 -7.90
CA ALA A 206 9.95 2.18 -6.96
C ALA A 206 8.76 2.79 -6.20
N ASN A 207 8.93 3.14 -4.92
CA ASN A 207 7.83 3.77 -4.19
C ASN A 207 7.65 5.20 -4.66
N MET A 208 6.46 5.53 -5.13
CA MET A 208 6.08 6.90 -5.40
C MET A 208 6.05 7.71 -4.09
N GLN A 209 6.73 8.85 -4.14
CA GLN A 209 6.81 9.86 -3.09
C GLN A 209 6.04 11.11 -3.53
N ARG A 210 6.10 12.13 -2.68
CA ARG A 210 5.47 13.41 -2.94
C ARG A 210 5.91 14.01 -4.29
N GLY A 211 4.97 14.63 -5.00
CA GLY A 211 5.23 15.26 -6.30
C GLY A 211 5.42 14.29 -7.46
N GLY A 212 5.21 12.98 -7.25
CA GLY A 212 5.49 11.97 -8.27
C GLY A 212 6.98 11.62 -8.41
N LEU A 213 7.80 11.98 -7.41
CA LEU A 213 9.17 11.52 -7.22
C LEU A 213 9.20 10.07 -6.73
N TYR A 214 10.38 9.46 -6.66
CA TYR A 214 10.56 8.06 -6.29
C TYR A 214 11.67 7.86 -5.25
N SER A 215 11.55 6.75 -4.50
CA SER A 215 12.62 6.25 -3.65
C SER A 215 13.36 5.10 -4.31
N VAL A 216 14.69 5.12 -4.25
CA VAL A 216 15.59 4.04 -4.62
C VAL A 216 16.14 3.42 -3.35
N VAL A 217 15.89 2.12 -3.17
CA VAL A 217 16.28 1.39 -1.95
C VAL A 217 16.90 0.08 -2.38
N PRO A 218 18.23 -0.03 -2.42
CA PRO A 218 18.92 -1.28 -2.74
C PRO A 218 18.80 -2.32 -1.62
N ARG A 219 19.00 -3.61 -1.96
CA ARG A 219 19.13 -4.68 -0.94
C ARG A 219 20.45 -4.53 -0.20
N VAL A 220 20.38 -4.78 1.11
CA VAL A 220 21.53 -4.92 2.00
C VAL A 220 21.25 -6.12 2.90
N PRO A 221 21.46 -7.37 2.42
CA PRO A 221 21.10 -8.57 3.17
C PRO A 221 21.75 -8.61 4.55
N GLY A 222 20.96 -8.89 5.58
CA GLY A 222 21.44 -8.91 6.97
C GLY A 222 21.92 -7.56 7.51
N GLY A 223 21.85 -6.48 6.73
CA GLY A 223 22.46 -5.20 7.09
C GLY A 223 23.97 -5.11 6.83
N GLU A 224 24.55 -6.08 6.12
CA GLU A 224 25.99 -6.12 5.82
C GLU A 224 26.32 -5.39 4.51
N ILE A 225 27.21 -4.40 4.58
CA ILE A 225 27.57 -3.55 3.43
C ILE A 225 29.08 -3.28 3.42
N THR A 226 29.69 -3.39 2.24
CA THR A 226 31.12 -3.12 2.05
C THR A 226 31.40 -1.62 1.93
N PRO A 227 32.62 -1.15 2.23
CA PRO A 227 33.02 0.24 2.02
C PRO A 227 32.79 0.72 0.57
N ASP A 228 33.13 -0.09 -0.44
CA ASP A 228 32.94 0.29 -1.85
C ASP A 228 31.47 0.49 -2.21
N LYS A 229 30.58 -0.38 -1.69
CA LYS A 229 29.13 -0.23 -1.84
C LYS A 229 28.59 1.02 -1.15
N LEU A 230 29.14 1.39 0.01
CA LEU A 230 28.81 2.64 0.68
C LEU A 230 29.24 3.87 -0.13
N ILE A 231 30.43 3.82 -0.74
CA ILE A 231 30.93 4.88 -1.63
C ILE A 231 30.01 5.01 -2.85
N ALA A 232 29.68 3.91 -3.52
CA ALA A 232 28.78 3.91 -4.68
C ALA A 232 27.42 4.54 -4.36
N LEU A 233 26.80 4.20 -3.21
CA LEU A 233 25.56 4.84 -2.77
C LEU A 233 25.71 6.36 -2.60
N GLY A 234 26.82 6.80 -2.00
CA GLY A 234 27.11 8.22 -1.79
C GLY A 234 27.34 8.98 -3.10
N GLU A 235 28.04 8.37 -4.06
CA GLU A 235 28.31 8.95 -5.37
C GLU A 235 27.05 9.08 -6.21
N THR A 236 26.25 8.01 -6.30
CA THR A 236 24.95 8.04 -6.97
C THR A 236 24.01 9.06 -6.33
N ALA A 237 23.93 9.09 -4.99
CA ALA A 237 23.09 10.07 -4.30
C ALA A 237 23.50 11.51 -4.61
N ARG A 238 24.81 11.80 -4.61
CA ARG A 238 25.36 13.12 -4.94
C ARG A 238 25.07 13.50 -6.40
N GLN A 239 25.24 12.58 -7.34
CA GLN A 239 25.03 12.83 -8.76
C GLN A 239 23.58 13.23 -9.08
N TYR A 240 22.61 12.56 -8.47
CA TYR A 240 21.18 12.78 -8.73
C TYR A 240 20.50 13.67 -7.67
N GLY A 241 21.26 14.27 -6.75
CA GLY A 241 20.73 15.14 -5.70
C GLY A 241 19.75 14.44 -4.74
N LEU A 242 19.95 13.14 -4.47
CA LEU A 242 19.03 12.32 -3.70
C LEU A 242 19.19 12.53 -2.19
N TYR A 243 18.07 12.67 -1.50
CA TYR A 243 18.03 12.66 -0.03
C TYR A 243 18.38 11.26 0.48
N THR A 244 19.30 11.16 1.45
CA THR A 244 19.79 9.90 2.01
C THR A 244 19.32 9.71 3.45
N LYS A 245 18.89 8.49 3.77
CA LYS A 245 18.42 8.15 5.13
C LYS A 245 18.72 6.70 5.50
N ILE A 246 19.35 6.50 6.67
CA ILE A 246 19.44 5.18 7.28
C ILE A 246 18.07 4.77 7.84
N THR A 247 17.65 3.54 7.57
CA THR A 247 16.35 3.00 7.97
C THR A 247 16.47 2.00 9.11
N GLY A 248 15.36 1.79 9.84
CA GLY A 248 15.24 0.71 10.82
C GLY A 248 15.31 -0.71 10.24
N ALA A 249 15.39 -0.84 8.91
CA ALA A 249 15.57 -2.09 8.19
C ALA A 249 17.05 -2.42 7.90
N GLN A 250 17.99 -1.67 8.48
CA GLN A 250 19.44 -1.76 8.22
C GLN A 250 19.80 -1.50 6.75
N ARG A 251 19.17 -0.48 6.16
CA ARG A 251 19.40 -0.05 4.77
C ARG A 251 19.55 1.45 4.66
N ILE A 252 20.02 1.90 3.51
CA ILE A 252 20.06 3.30 3.12
C ILE A 252 19.00 3.52 2.04
N ASP A 253 18.07 4.42 2.32
CA ASP A 253 17.07 4.86 1.36
C ASP A 253 17.56 6.15 0.67
N LEU A 254 17.41 6.20 -0.65
CA LEU A 254 17.65 7.37 -1.49
C LEU A 254 16.31 7.91 -1.99
N PHE A 255 15.97 9.18 -1.77
CA PHE A 255 14.69 9.77 -2.14
C PHE A 255 14.86 10.95 -3.09
N GLY A 256 13.83 11.20 -3.90
CA GLY A 256 13.75 12.36 -4.78
C GLY A 256 14.11 12.07 -6.23
N ALA A 257 14.27 10.80 -6.61
CA ALA A 257 14.54 10.42 -7.98
C ALA A 257 13.34 10.75 -8.88
N GLN A 258 13.59 11.24 -10.08
CA GLN A 258 12.56 11.38 -11.11
C GLN A 258 12.36 10.04 -11.83
N VAL A 259 11.20 9.82 -12.44
CA VAL A 259 10.87 8.54 -13.09
C VAL A 259 11.88 8.18 -14.19
N GLN A 260 12.26 9.17 -14.99
CA GLN A 260 13.18 9.03 -16.11
C GLN A 260 14.62 8.75 -15.71
N ASP A 261 15.01 9.09 -14.47
CA ASP A 261 16.35 8.85 -13.96
C ASP A 261 16.51 7.45 -13.37
N LEU A 262 15.40 6.76 -13.04
CA LEU A 262 15.45 5.48 -12.34
C LEU A 262 16.30 4.43 -13.05
N PRO A 263 16.19 4.19 -14.38
CA PRO A 263 17.03 3.19 -15.04
C PRO A 263 18.53 3.49 -14.92
N ASN A 264 18.93 4.75 -15.06
CA ASN A 264 20.35 5.14 -14.99
C ASN A 264 20.88 5.06 -13.54
N ILE A 265 20.06 5.43 -12.56
CA ILE A 265 20.40 5.26 -11.13
C ILE A 265 20.61 3.78 -10.81
N TRP A 266 19.70 2.91 -11.25
CA TRP A 266 19.79 1.48 -10.97
C TRP A 266 20.91 0.79 -11.72
N GLU A 267 21.23 1.21 -12.94
CA GLU A 267 22.40 0.76 -13.70
C GLU A 267 23.68 0.93 -12.88
N GLN A 268 23.95 2.13 -12.36
CA GLN A 268 25.11 2.38 -11.49
C GLN A 268 25.14 1.48 -10.24
N LEU A 269 23.98 1.30 -9.60
CA LEU A 269 23.88 0.51 -8.37
C LEU A 269 24.09 -0.98 -8.67
N ILE A 270 23.57 -1.49 -9.79
CA ILE A 270 23.74 -2.88 -10.22
C ILE A 270 25.20 -3.13 -10.60
N ASP A 271 25.86 -2.19 -11.27
CA ASP A 271 27.29 -2.28 -11.59
C ASP A 271 28.15 -2.33 -10.30
N ALA A 272 27.71 -1.66 -9.24
CA ALA A 272 28.30 -1.75 -7.89
C ALA A 272 27.90 -3.03 -7.12
N GLY A 273 27.13 -3.94 -7.74
CA GLY A 273 26.73 -5.23 -7.19
C GLY A 273 25.52 -5.18 -6.26
N PHE A 274 24.63 -4.18 -6.39
CA PHE A 274 23.34 -4.15 -5.70
C PHE A 274 22.24 -4.86 -6.47
N GLU A 275 21.20 -5.27 -5.73
CA GLU A 275 19.95 -5.81 -6.28
C GLU A 275 18.75 -4.95 -5.84
N SER A 276 17.61 -5.10 -6.54
CA SER A 276 16.35 -4.44 -6.18
C SER A 276 15.93 -4.75 -4.74
N GLY A 277 15.76 -3.70 -3.93
CA GLY A 277 15.28 -3.81 -2.55
C GLY A 277 13.87 -4.37 -2.39
N HIS A 278 13.09 -4.37 -3.48
CA HIS A 278 11.63 -4.61 -3.47
C HIS A 278 10.91 -3.75 -2.42
N ALA A 279 11.48 -2.58 -2.09
CA ALA A 279 10.92 -1.65 -1.12
C ALA A 279 9.59 -1.05 -1.61
N TYR A 280 9.22 -1.26 -2.87
CA TYR A 280 7.98 -0.81 -3.48
C TYR A 280 6.86 -1.86 -3.41
N GLY A 281 7.19 -3.13 -3.65
CA GLY A 281 6.19 -4.19 -3.79
C GLY A 281 5.58 -4.68 -2.48
N LYS A 282 4.47 -5.41 -2.58
CA LYS A 282 3.96 -6.25 -1.48
C LYS A 282 4.76 -7.56 -1.43
N ALA A 283 6.04 -7.45 -1.10
CA ALA A 283 7.00 -8.55 -1.09
C ALA A 283 7.76 -8.63 0.25
N LEU A 284 8.68 -9.59 0.40
CA LEU A 284 9.68 -9.55 1.46
C LEU A 284 10.46 -8.24 1.37
N ARG A 285 10.32 -7.42 2.40
CA ARG A 285 10.99 -6.12 2.50
C ARG A 285 12.40 -6.28 3.03
N THR A 286 12.59 -6.84 4.22
CA THR A 286 13.89 -6.91 4.90
C THR A 286 13.96 -8.11 5.85
N VAL A 287 15.17 -8.63 6.05
CA VAL A 287 15.51 -9.51 7.17
C VAL A 287 16.57 -8.82 8.01
N LYS A 288 16.13 -8.21 9.12
CA LYS A 288 17.02 -7.51 10.05
C LYS A 288 17.87 -8.54 10.82
N SER A 289 19.14 -8.28 11.05
CA SER A 289 20.00 -9.13 11.87
C SER A 289 20.60 -8.35 13.03
N CYS A 290 21.03 -9.03 14.09
CA CYS A 290 22.10 -8.50 14.93
C CYS A 290 23.42 -9.16 14.55
N VAL A 291 24.52 -8.64 15.10
CA VAL A 291 25.87 -9.12 14.76
C VAL A 291 26.20 -10.54 15.25
N GLY A 292 25.28 -11.21 15.96
CA GLY A 292 25.38 -12.63 16.31
C GLY A 292 26.66 -13.05 17.02
N THR A 293 27.01 -14.32 16.90
CA THR A 293 28.30 -14.89 17.34
C THR A 293 29.50 -14.31 16.60
N THR A 294 29.29 -13.69 15.43
CA THR A 294 30.34 -13.05 14.64
C THR A 294 31.07 -11.95 15.43
N TRP A 295 30.35 -11.19 16.26
CA TRP A 295 30.94 -10.07 17.02
C TRP A 295 30.45 -9.94 18.46
N CYS A 296 29.20 -10.32 18.76
CA CYS A 296 28.61 -10.07 20.06
C CYS A 296 29.03 -11.15 21.06
N ARG A 297 29.61 -10.74 22.20
CA ARG A 297 29.93 -11.64 23.32
C ARG A 297 28.73 -12.39 23.92
N TYR A 298 27.51 -12.00 23.57
CA TYR A 298 26.26 -12.65 24.00
C TYR A 298 25.58 -13.44 22.89
N GLY A 299 26.11 -13.39 21.67
CA GLY A 299 25.60 -14.19 20.56
C GLY A 299 25.78 -15.66 20.88
N VAL A 300 24.72 -16.44 20.72
CA VAL A 300 24.72 -17.91 20.91
C VAL A 300 24.63 -18.67 19.59
N GLN A 301 24.17 -18.01 18.51
CA GLN A 301 24.18 -18.54 17.15
C GLN A 301 24.55 -17.45 16.13
N ASP A 302 24.88 -17.87 14.90
CA ASP A 302 25.11 -16.95 13.78
C ASP A 302 23.79 -16.38 13.27
N SER A 303 23.46 -15.16 13.68
CA SER A 303 22.29 -14.46 13.15
C SER A 303 22.51 -13.75 11.83
N VAL A 304 23.76 -13.42 11.48
CA VAL A 304 24.05 -12.64 10.26
C VAL A 304 23.97 -13.57 9.06
N GLY A 305 24.71 -14.69 9.09
CA GLY A 305 24.68 -15.68 8.02
C GLY A 305 23.27 -16.23 7.80
N PHE A 306 22.55 -16.55 8.87
CA PHE A 306 21.19 -17.05 8.75
C PHE A 306 20.20 -15.98 8.26
N ALA A 307 20.33 -14.70 8.67
CA ALA A 307 19.51 -13.62 8.11
C ALA A 307 19.74 -13.43 6.60
N ILE A 308 21.00 -13.50 6.15
CA ILE A 308 21.35 -13.43 4.73
C ILE A 308 20.73 -14.61 3.96
N ARG A 309 20.80 -15.82 4.51
CA ARG A 309 20.17 -17.02 3.93
C ARG A 309 18.66 -16.85 3.79
N VAL A 310 17.98 -16.41 4.85
CA VAL A 310 16.52 -16.14 4.84
C VAL A 310 16.19 -15.03 3.84
N GLU A 311 16.98 -13.95 3.81
CA GLU A 311 16.74 -12.82 2.91
C GLU A 311 16.89 -13.23 1.43
N ASN A 312 17.91 -14.03 1.12
CA ASN A 312 18.15 -14.54 -0.24
C ASN A 312 17.16 -15.63 -0.66
N ARG A 313 16.64 -16.43 0.27
CA ARG A 313 15.59 -17.40 -0.05
C ARG A 313 14.30 -16.69 -0.47
N TYR A 314 13.82 -15.73 0.32
CA TYR A 314 12.49 -15.13 0.10
C TYR A 314 12.52 -13.83 -0.72
N LYS A 315 13.64 -13.50 -1.37
CA LYS A 315 13.72 -12.32 -2.22
C LYS A 315 12.80 -12.46 -3.45
N GLY A 316 12.11 -11.38 -3.80
CA GLY A 316 11.12 -11.39 -4.88
C GLY A 316 9.76 -12.05 -4.53
N VAL A 317 9.65 -12.82 -3.45
CA VAL A 317 8.37 -13.43 -3.06
C VAL A 317 7.34 -12.36 -2.73
N ARG A 318 6.26 -12.32 -3.53
CA ARG A 318 5.12 -11.43 -3.38
C ARG A 318 3.97 -12.10 -2.64
N ALA A 319 3.28 -11.32 -1.84
CA ALA A 319 2.26 -11.77 -0.91
C ALA A 319 1.11 -10.73 -0.82
N PRO A 320 -0.02 -11.07 -0.17
CA PRO A 320 -1.16 -10.15 -0.01
C PRO A 320 -0.79 -8.79 0.58
N HIS A 321 0.26 -8.76 1.41
CA HIS A 321 0.87 -7.55 1.90
C HIS A 321 2.39 -7.72 2.11
N LYS A 322 3.11 -6.61 2.27
CA LYS A 322 4.56 -6.57 2.59
C LYS A 322 4.89 -7.44 3.82
N ILE A 323 5.99 -8.17 3.73
CA ILE A 323 6.51 -9.05 4.78
C ILE A 323 7.83 -8.47 5.32
N LYS A 324 8.04 -8.53 6.63
CA LYS A 324 9.31 -8.23 7.28
C LYS A 324 9.73 -9.43 8.11
N SER A 325 11.03 -9.63 8.23
CA SER A 325 11.61 -10.66 9.08
C SER A 325 12.81 -10.13 9.86
N ALA A 326 13.26 -10.90 10.84
CA ALA A 326 14.54 -10.69 11.50
C ALA A 326 15.09 -11.98 12.13
N VAL A 327 16.40 -12.03 12.29
CA VAL A 327 17.12 -13.10 13.00
C VAL A 327 17.94 -12.46 14.13
N SER A 328 17.63 -12.84 15.37
CA SER A 328 18.37 -12.41 16.56
C SER A 328 19.27 -13.53 17.05
N GLY A 329 20.55 -13.24 17.24
CA GLY A 329 21.55 -14.21 17.70
C GLY A 329 21.49 -14.54 19.20
N CYS A 330 20.54 -13.98 19.96
CA CYS A 330 20.22 -14.38 21.34
C CYS A 330 18.88 -13.76 21.81
N ILE A 331 18.45 -14.11 23.02
CA ILE A 331 17.22 -13.62 23.67
C ILE A 331 17.16 -12.11 23.92
N ARG A 332 18.28 -11.39 23.77
CA ARG A 332 18.31 -9.92 23.89
C ARG A 332 17.70 -9.20 22.71
N GLU A 333 17.46 -9.94 21.62
CA GLU A 333 16.47 -9.55 20.63
C GLU A 333 16.80 -8.23 19.88
N CYS A 334 18.09 -7.89 19.73
CA CYS A 334 18.48 -6.63 19.09
C CYS A 334 17.98 -6.46 17.64
N ALA A 335 17.55 -7.54 16.98
CA ALA A 335 16.97 -7.52 15.64
C ALA A 335 15.44 -7.28 15.63
N GLU A 336 14.76 -7.24 16.77
CA GLU A 336 13.31 -7.02 16.89
C GLU A 336 12.47 -8.07 16.12
N ALA A 337 12.96 -9.32 16.03
CA ALA A 337 12.28 -10.51 15.51
C ALA A 337 10.83 -10.69 15.96
N GLN A 338 10.50 -10.45 17.23
CA GLN A 338 9.13 -10.59 17.73
C GLN A 338 8.19 -9.47 17.25
N SER A 339 8.69 -8.43 16.57
CA SER A 339 7.87 -7.38 15.95
C SER A 339 7.61 -7.60 14.46
N LYS A 340 8.13 -8.69 13.88
CA LYS A 340 8.13 -8.97 12.44
C LYS A 340 7.06 -9.99 12.06
N ASP A 341 6.72 -10.03 10.77
CA ASP A 341 5.71 -10.97 10.26
C ASP A 341 6.12 -12.43 10.49
N PHE A 342 7.43 -12.71 10.49
CA PHE A 342 8.05 -13.87 11.13
C PHE A 342 9.44 -13.50 11.65
N GLY A 343 9.93 -14.17 12.68
CA GLY A 343 11.23 -13.86 13.27
C GLY A 343 11.84 -15.03 14.01
N LEU A 344 13.18 -15.05 14.06
CA LEU A 344 13.97 -16.12 14.66
C LEU A 344 14.77 -15.56 15.82
N VAL A 345 14.71 -16.24 16.97
CA VAL A 345 15.49 -15.88 18.15
C VAL A 345 16.31 -17.09 18.57
N ALA A 346 17.63 -16.94 18.52
CA ALA A 346 18.56 -18.01 18.84
C ALA A 346 18.53 -18.40 20.32
N THR A 347 18.67 -19.71 20.55
CA THR A 347 18.92 -20.37 21.83
C THR A 347 20.21 -21.19 21.70
N GLU A 348 20.69 -21.77 22.81
CA GLU A 348 21.83 -22.70 22.77
C GLU A 348 21.52 -23.99 21.98
N ARG A 349 20.24 -24.30 21.75
CA ARG A 349 19.78 -25.54 21.10
C ARG A 349 19.34 -25.34 19.65
N GLY A 350 19.23 -24.11 19.17
CA GLY A 350 18.74 -23.78 17.83
C GLY A 350 18.05 -22.42 17.80
N TYR A 351 16.91 -22.32 17.12
CA TYR A 351 16.13 -21.09 16.99
C TYR A 351 14.67 -21.29 17.39
N ASN A 352 14.13 -20.32 18.13
CA ASN A 352 12.70 -20.17 18.33
C ASN A 352 12.12 -19.37 17.16
N LEU A 353 11.13 -19.94 16.49
CA LEU A 353 10.42 -19.31 15.38
C LEU A 353 9.13 -18.65 15.90
N TYR A 354 9.01 -17.35 15.67
CA TYR A 354 7.85 -16.54 15.97
C TYR A 354 7.17 -16.09 14.68
N VAL A 355 5.83 -15.99 14.68
CA VAL A 355 5.04 -15.61 13.51
C VAL A 355 3.97 -14.57 13.83
N CYS A 356 3.52 -13.85 12.82
CA CYS A 356 2.38 -12.92 12.89
C CYS A 356 2.59 -11.68 13.79
N GLY A 357 3.84 -11.24 13.97
CA GLY A 357 4.13 -9.94 14.57
C GLY A 357 3.87 -8.79 13.61
N ASN A 358 3.71 -7.58 14.16
CA ASN A 358 3.42 -6.40 13.37
C ASN A 358 3.98 -5.12 14.01
N GLY A 359 4.79 -4.39 13.27
CA GLY A 359 4.99 -2.96 13.48
C GLY A 359 4.00 -2.12 12.66
N GLY A 360 3.45 -1.04 13.24
CA GLY A 360 2.54 -0.13 12.54
C GLY A 360 1.51 0.54 13.47
N ALA A 361 0.35 0.90 12.92
CA ALA A 361 -0.72 1.58 13.66
C ALA A 361 -1.29 0.76 14.83
N ARG A 362 -1.23 -0.57 14.74
CA ARG A 362 -1.53 -1.51 15.83
C ARG A 362 -0.33 -2.44 16.01
N PRO A 363 0.66 -2.05 16.83
CA PRO A 363 1.79 -2.91 17.14
C PRO A 363 1.30 -4.21 17.81
N ARG A 364 1.87 -5.35 17.40
CA ARG A 364 1.54 -6.69 17.92
C ARG A 364 2.81 -7.52 17.99
N HIS A 365 3.07 -8.16 19.13
CA HIS A 365 4.15 -9.15 19.20
C HIS A 365 3.75 -10.42 18.45
N ALA A 366 4.75 -11.06 17.85
CA ALA A 366 4.62 -12.33 17.17
C ALA A 366 4.39 -13.46 18.19
N ASP A 367 3.67 -14.49 17.78
CA ASP A 367 3.39 -15.67 18.59
C ASP A 367 4.46 -16.74 18.36
N LEU A 368 4.80 -17.47 19.43
CA LEU A 368 5.75 -18.57 19.36
C LEU A 368 5.15 -19.76 18.60
N LEU A 369 5.71 -20.06 17.42
CA LEU A 369 5.28 -21.17 16.58
C LEU A 369 5.95 -22.48 17.03
N ALA A 370 7.28 -22.51 17.07
CA ALA A 370 8.08 -23.68 17.44
C ALA A 370 9.43 -23.25 18.04
N THR A 371 10.06 -24.15 18.81
CA THR A 371 11.27 -23.89 19.58
C THR A 371 12.40 -24.82 19.19
N ASP A 372 13.64 -24.42 19.47
CA ASP A 372 14.86 -25.24 19.33
C ASP A 372 15.02 -25.87 17.93
N LEU A 373 14.70 -25.10 16.88
CA LEU A 373 14.80 -25.53 15.50
C LEU A 373 16.24 -25.38 14.97
N ASP A 374 16.71 -26.35 14.20
CA ASP A 374 17.80 -26.12 13.26
C ASP A 374 17.35 -25.20 12.11
N GLU A 375 18.30 -24.63 11.36
CA GLU A 375 18.01 -23.69 10.29
C GLU A 375 17.14 -24.27 9.17
N ASP A 376 17.35 -25.54 8.81
CA ASP A 376 16.65 -26.18 7.69
C ASP A 376 15.19 -26.46 8.06
N THR A 377 14.95 -26.94 9.28
CA THR A 377 13.61 -27.12 9.82
C THR A 377 12.89 -25.76 9.98
N ALA A 378 13.60 -24.72 10.43
CA ALA A 378 13.06 -23.37 10.50
C ALA A 378 12.61 -22.85 9.13
N ILE A 379 13.44 -23.03 8.09
CA ILE A 379 13.09 -22.66 6.71
C ILE A 379 11.86 -23.43 6.23
N LYS A 380 11.77 -24.75 6.45
CA LYS A 380 10.59 -25.54 6.07
C LYS A 380 9.30 -25.00 6.70
N TYR A 381 9.34 -24.66 7.99
CA TYR A 381 8.16 -24.10 8.66
C TYR A 381 7.82 -22.70 8.17
N ILE A 382 8.81 -21.87 7.82
CA ILE A 382 8.57 -20.55 7.22
C ILE A 382 7.96 -20.70 5.82
N ASP A 383 8.44 -21.63 4.99
CA ASP A 383 7.87 -21.92 3.66
C ASP A 383 6.38 -22.25 3.75
N ARG A 384 6.03 -23.20 4.63
CA ARG A 384 4.64 -23.63 4.88
C ARG A 384 3.79 -22.47 5.39
N PHE A 385 4.29 -21.73 6.37
CA PHE A 385 3.60 -20.57 6.94
C PHE A 385 3.29 -19.51 5.87
N LEU A 386 4.30 -19.10 5.10
CA LEU A 386 4.16 -18.07 4.09
C LEU A 386 3.20 -18.51 2.98
N MET A 387 3.31 -19.74 2.47
CA MET A 387 2.40 -20.23 1.43
C MET A 387 0.96 -20.35 1.93
N TYR A 388 0.76 -20.87 3.14
CA TYR A 388 -0.57 -20.97 3.73
C TYR A 388 -1.21 -19.59 3.94
N TYR A 389 -0.44 -18.61 4.40
CA TYR A 389 -0.86 -17.21 4.49
C TYR A 389 -1.20 -16.62 3.11
N MET A 390 -0.35 -16.80 2.10
CA MET A 390 -0.60 -16.26 0.75
C MET A 390 -1.84 -16.86 0.08
N MET A 391 -2.13 -18.13 0.36
CA MET A 391 -3.30 -18.85 -0.12
C MET A 391 -4.61 -18.40 0.55
N THR A 392 -4.57 -18.09 1.85
CA THR A 392 -5.80 -17.95 2.65
C THR A 392 -6.10 -16.53 3.12
N ALA A 393 -5.13 -15.61 3.08
CA ALA A 393 -5.35 -14.24 3.49
C ALA A 393 -6.10 -13.41 2.44
N ASP A 394 -6.90 -12.46 2.90
CA ASP A 394 -7.54 -11.47 2.05
C ASP A 394 -6.54 -10.41 1.53
N ARG A 395 -6.92 -9.64 0.51
CA ARG A 395 -6.09 -8.59 -0.10
C ARG A 395 -5.62 -7.57 0.94
N LEU A 396 -4.38 -7.11 0.81
CA LEU A 396 -3.78 -6.08 1.67
C LEU A 396 -3.82 -6.42 3.18
N THR A 397 -3.94 -7.70 3.54
CA THR A 397 -3.99 -8.16 4.94
C THR A 397 -2.58 -8.47 5.44
N ARG A 398 -2.21 -8.00 6.63
CA ARG A 398 -0.95 -8.38 7.32
C ARG A 398 -1.10 -9.75 7.97
N THR A 399 0.00 -10.48 8.15
CA THR A 399 0.00 -11.81 8.81
C THR A 399 -0.63 -11.77 10.20
N ALA A 400 -0.36 -10.73 10.99
CA ALA A 400 -1.02 -10.47 12.27
C ALA A 400 -2.56 -10.48 12.18
N VAL A 401 -3.11 -9.65 11.28
CA VAL A 401 -4.57 -9.50 11.11
C VAL A 401 -5.18 -10.78 10.53
N TRP A 402 -4.44 -11.46 9.64
CA TRP A 402 -4.84 -12.75 9.11
C TRP A 402 -4.94 -13.81 10.21
N LEU A 403 -3.95 -13.91 11.10
CA LEU A 403 -3.98 -14.87 12.21
C LEU A 403 -5.14 -14.60 13.17
N ASP A 404 -5.41 -13.32 13.47
CA ASP A 404 -6.52 -12.93 14.34
C ASP A 404 -7.90 -13.29 13.74
N LYS A 405 -7.99 -13.40 12.41
CA LYS A 405 -9.21 -13.81 11.67
C LYS A 405 -9.24 -15.29 11.32
N LEU A 406 -8.12 -16.01 11.45
CA LEU A 406 -8.04 -17.43 11.14
C LEU A 406 -8.80 -18.22 12.20
N GLU A 407 -9.77 -19.03 11.78
CA GLU A 407 -10.51 -19.90 12.69
C GLU A 407 -9.55 -20.86 13.43
N GLY A 408 -9.68 -20.94 14.75
CA GLY A 408 -8.76 -21.68 15.62
C GLY A 408 -7.38 -21.02 15.82
N GLY A 409 -7.12 -19.88 15.18
CA GLY A 409 -5.94 -19.03 15.36
C GLY A 409 -4.63 -19.79 15.25
N LEU A 410 -3.72 -19.53 16.20
CA LEU A 410 -2.39 -20.16 16.23
C LEU A 410 -2.45 -21.69 16.40
N VAL A 411 -3.45 -22.21 17.12
CA VAL A 411 -3.60 -23.66 17.34
C VAL A 411 -3.85 -24.35 16.00
N HIS A 412 -4.84 -23.88 15.25
CA HIS A 412 -5.12 -24.39 13.91
C HIS A 412 -3.91 -24.22 12.99
N LEU A 413 -3.25 -23.05 13.02
CA LEU A 413 -2.05 -22.84 12.23
C LEU A 413 -0.97 -23.90 12.50
N LYS A 414 -0.68 -24.22 13.77
CA LYS A 414 0.27 -25.26 14.17
C LYS A 414 -0.14 -26.64 13.67
N GLU A 415 -1.43 -26.98 13.77
CA GLU A 415 -1.95 -28.25 13.27
C GLU A 415 -1.74 -28.38 11.74
N VAL A 416 -1.95 -27.31 10.98
CA VAL A 416 -1.74 -27.32 9.53
C VAL A 416 -0.26 -27.41 9.17
N ILE A 417 0.60 -26.55 9.73
CA ILE A 417 1.98 -26.41 9.23
C ILE A 417 3.03 -27.26 9.96
N LEU A 418 2.75 -27.72 11.18
CA LEU A 418 3.65 -28.60 11.94
C LEU A 418 3.18 -30.05 11.90
N ALA A 419 1.89 -30.30 12.13
CA ALA A 419 1.32 -31.65 12.19
C ALA A 419 0.77 -32.14 10.84
N ASP A 420 0.85 -31.31 9.79
CA ASP A 420 0.32 -31.61 8.44
C ASP A 420 -1.12 -32.12 8.45
N LYS A 421 -1.97 -31.54 9.31
CA LYS A 421 -3.38 -31.97 9.50
C LYS A 421 -4.19 -32.03 8.20
N LEU A 422 -3.82 -31.24 7.20
CA LEU A 422 -4.48 -31.18 5.90
C LEU A 422 -3.79 -32.02 4.81
N GLY A 423 -2.59 -32.55 5.06
CA GLY A 423 -1.81 -33.31 4.08
C GLY A 423 -1.27 -32.47 2.91
N ILE A 424 -1.05 -31.16 3.13
CA ILE A 424 -0.66 -30.21 2.08
C ILE A 424 0.77 -29.68 2.25
N CYS A 425 1.49 -30.01 3.32
CA CYS A 425 2.80 -29.41 3.60
C CYS A 425 3.81 -29.60 2.48
N ALA A 426 3.86 -30.79 1.87
CA ALA A 426 4.75 -31.07 0.74
C ALA A 426 4.41 -30.21 -0.50
N GLU A 427 3.13 -29.96 -0.74
CA GLU A 427 2.69 -29.07 -1.82
C GLU A 427 3.09 -27.61 -1.53
N LEU A 428 2.89 -27.14 -0.30
CA LEU A 428 3.30 -25.79 0.11
C LEU A 428 4.81 -25.60 -0.06
N GLU A 429 5.63 -26.57 0.35
CA GLU A 429 7.08 -26.53 0.15
C GLU A 429 7.46 -26.48 -1.33
N ALA A 430 6.84 -27.32 -2.17
CA ALA A 430 7.10 -27.33 -3.61
C ALA A 430 6.69 -26.01 -4.28
N MET A 431 5.55 -25.44 -3.89
CA MET A 431 5.10 -24.13 -4.38
C MET A 431 6.10 -23.03 -4.00
N MET A 432 6.52 -22.97 -2.73
CA MET A 432 7.52 -21.99 -2.30
C MET A 432 8.83 -22.18 -3.07
N GLN A 433 9.30 -23.41 -3.25
CA GLN A 433 10.52 -23.70 -3.98
C GLN A 433 10.45 -23.17 -5.42
N SER A 434 9.32 -23.34 -6.10
CA SER A 434 9.10 -22.73 -7.43
C SER A 434 9.18 -21.19 -7.42
N LEU A 435 8.73 -20.52 -6.36
CA LEU A 435 8.85 -19.06 -6.23
C LEU A 435 10.31 -18.64 -5.97
N VAL A 436 11.05 -19.42 -5.19
CA VAL A 436 12.48 -19.17 -4.92
C VAL A 436 13.30 -19.33 -6.20
N ASP A 437 13.06 -20.41 -6.95
CA ASP A 437 13.82 -20.76 -8.15
C ASP A 437 13.54 -19.82 -9.34
N SER A 438 12.39 -19.12 -9.32
CA SER A 438 12.00 -18.16 -10.37
C SER A 438 12.53 -16.75 -10.14
N TYR A 439 13.27 -16.49 -9.05
CA TYR A 439 13.75 -15.14 -8.76
C TYR A 439 14.66 -14.58 -9.85
N ALA A 440 14.33 -13.37 -10.31
CA ALA A 440 15.19 -12.53 -11.12
C ALA A 440 15.13 -11.08 -10.61
N CYS A 441 16.26 -10.36 -10.68
CA CYS A 441 16.30 -8.95 -10.30
C CYS A 441 15.55 -8.09 -11.33
N GLU A 442 14.40 -7.54 -10.94
CA GLU A 442 13.53 -6.75 -11.82
C GLU A 442 14.22 -5.52 -12.42
N TRP A 443 15.07 -4.85 -11.64
CA TRP A 443 15.85 -3.71 -12.13
C TRP A 443 16.94 -4.11 -13.11
N ALA A 444 17.59 -5.26 -12.91
CA ALA A 444 18.55 -5.77 -13.89
C ALA A 444 17.86 -6.11 -15.22
N ALA A 445 16.64 -6.66 -15.17
CA ALA A 445 15.84 -6.91 -16.37
C ALA A 445 15.51 -5.61 -17.14
N VAL A 446 15.14 -4.54 -16.43
CA VAL A 446 14.87 -3.22 -17.02
C VAL A 446 16.14 -2.60 -17.61
N VAL A 447 17.23 -2.56 -16.83
CA VAL A 447 18.49 -1.92 -17.23
C VAL A 447 19.05 -2.54 -18.51
N ASN A 448 18.97 -3.86 -18.62
CA ASN A 448 19.46 -4.63 -19.76
C ASN A 448 18.48 -4.69 -20.96
N ASN A 449 17.32 -4.03 -20.88
CA ASN A 449 16.31 -4.05 -21.94
C ASN A 449 15.93 -2.61 -22.37
N PRO A 450 16.40 -2.14 -23.55
CA PRO A 450 16.11 -0.79 -24.05
C PRO A 450 14.61 -0.47 -24.16
N GLU A 451 13.77 -1.44 -24.54
CA GLU A 451 12.32 -1.25 -24.65
C GLU A 451 11.68 -1.02 -23.27
N GLN A 452 12.15 -1.74 -22.24
CA GLN A 452 11.67 -1.52 -20.88
C GLN A 452 12.14 -0.18 -20.31
N ARG A 453 13.35 0.30 -20.66
CA ARG A 453 13.84 1.63 -20.25
C ARG A 453 12.96 2.75 -20.80
N GLN A 454 12.44 2.63 -22.03
CA GLN A 454 11.57 3.65 -22.62
C GLN A 454 10.30 3.90 -21.82
N ARG A 455 9.84 2.91 -21.05
CA ARG A 455 8.64 3.02 -20.19
C ARG A 455 8.81 3.96 -18.99
N PHE A 456 10.04 4.36 -18.69
CA PHE A 456 10.36 5.28 -17.60
C PHE A 456 10.45 6.74 -18.06
N ARG A 457 10.26 7.04 -19.35
CA ARG A 457 10.23 8.43 -19.85
C ARG A 457 9.13 9.24 -19.17
N GLN A 458 9.40 10.54 -18.99
CA GLN A 458 8.40 11.46 -18.46
C GLN A 458 7.29 11.72 -19.49
N PHE A 459 7.66 11.98 -20.74
CA PHE A 459 6.75 12.21 -21.86
C PHE A 459 7.06 11.26 -23.00
N VAL A 460 6.04 10.82 -23.72
CA VAL A 460 6.21 9.91 -24.86
C VAL A 460 6.45 10.64 -26.18
N ASN A 461 6.12 11.93 -26.25
CA ASN A 461 6.17 12.73 -27.48
C ASN A 461 7.34 13.73 -27.54
N THR A 462 8.19 13.77 -26.51
CA THR A 462 9.38 14.63 -26.44
C THR A 462 10.38 14.07 -25.43
N ASP A 463 11.67 14.36 -25.64
CA ASP A 463 12.75 14.04 -24.69
C ASP A 463 12.97 15.14 -23.63
N GLU A 464 12.18 16.21 -23.68
CA GLU A 464 12.18 17.24 -22.63
C GLU A 464 11.76 16.68 -21.27
N THR A 465 12.25 17.28 -20.20
CA THR A 465 11.85 16.94 -18.83
C THR A 465 11.41 18.19 -18.07
N GLU A 466 10.45 18.03 -17.17
CA GLU A 466 9.92 19.13 -16.35
C GLU A 466 9.84 18.75 -14.87
N PRO A 467 10.25 19.65 -13.96
CA PRO A 467 10.01 19.47 -12.53
C PRO A 467 8.52 19.39 -12.22
N CYS A 468 8.09 18.35 -11.51
CA CYS A 468 6.70 18.18 -11.07
C CYS A 468 6.42 18.73 -9.65
N ILE A 469 7.47 19.14 -8.93
CA ILE A 469 7.37 19.70 -7.58
C ILE A 469 8.59 20.56 -7.25
N GLU A 470 8.39 21.62 -6.47
CA GLU A 470 9.47 22.44 -5.90
C GLU A 470 10.33 21.62 -4.93
N ILE A 471 11.66 21.77 -5.06
CA ILE A 471 12.67 21.17 -4.19
C ILE A 471 13.36 22.27 -3.38
N ILE A 472 13.49 22.05 -2.08
CA ILE A 472 14.14 22.97 -1.14
C ILE A 472 15.29 22.28 -0.40
N SER A 473 16.26 23.09 0.03
CA SER A 473 17.38 22.64 0.86
C SER A 473 17.04 22.76 2.35
N GLU A 474 17.16 21.67 3.10
CA GLU A 474 16.92 21.63 4.53
C GLU A 474 17.84 20.59 5.20
N ARG A 475 18.48 20.95 6.32
CA ARG A 475 19.45 20.10 7.03
C ARG A 475 20.57 19.55 6.13
N GLY A 476 21.01 20.36 5.16
CA GLY A 476 22.08 19.99 4.22
C GLY A 476 21.68 18.96 3.16
N GLN A 477 20.39 18.70 2.97
CA GLN A 477 19.88 17.80 1.94
C GLN A 477 18.71 18.43 1.17
N GLN A 478 18.41 17.90 -0.02
CA GLN A 478 17.28 18.33 -0.84
C GLN A 478 16.01 17.57 -0.47
N ARG A 479 14.85 18.25 -0.41
CA ARG A 479 13.55 17.60 -0.23
C ARG A 479 12.43 18.36 -0.95
N PRO A 480 11.28 17.74 -1.22
CA PRO A 480 10.10 18.49 -1.64
C PRO A 480 9.72 19.60 -0.66
N GLY A 481 9.32 20.77 -1.17
CA GLY A 481 8.77 21.88 -0.36
C GLY A 481 7.55 21.45 0.46
N ASP A 482 7.14 22.20 1.49
CA ASP A 482 6.06 21.79 2.41
C ASP A 482 4.67 21.85 1.78
N TRP A 483 3.70 21.06 2.26
CA TRP A 483 2.31 21.17 1.76
C TRP A 483 1.66 22.37 2.44
N PRO A 484 0.76 23.10 1.76
CA PRO A 484 -0.04 24.12 2.44
C PRO A 484 -0.77 23.48 3.64
N SER A 485 -0.70 24.13 4.79
CA SER A 485 -1.22 23.64 6.08
C SER A 485 -2.74 23.59 6.12
N GLU A 486 -3.40 24.46 5.37
CA GLU A 486 -4.83 24.40 5.12
C GLU A 486 -5.09 23.49 3.92
N ALA A 487 -6.01 22.53 4.08
CA ALA A 487 -6.63 21.91 2.92
C ALA A 487 -7.24 23.06 2.11
N VAL A 488 -6.65 23.38 0.95
CA VAL A 488 -7.13 24.43 0.05
C VAL A 488 -8.64 24.31 0.00
N SER A 489 -9.34 25.25 0.62
CA SER A 489 -10.78 25.18 0.68
C SER A 489 -11.29 25.23 -0.76
N LEU A 490 -12.42 24.57 -1.06
CA LEU A 490 -13.06 24.73 -2.37
C LEU A 490 -13.21 26.22 -2.73
N ALA A 491 -13.36 27.11 -1.73
CA ALA A 491 -13.39 28.55 -1.90
C ALA A 491 -12.05 29.17 -2.37
N GLN A 492 -10.88 28.72 -1.88
CA GLN A 492 -9.58 29.14 -2.44
C GLN A 492 -9.36 28.57 -3.86
N PHE A 493 -9.92 27.38 -4.14
CA PHE A 493 -10.00 26.82 -5.49
C PHE A 493 -10.84 27.72 -6.41
N THR A 494 -11.94 28.27 -5.91
CA THR A 494 -12.80 29.24 -6.61
C THR A 494 -12.11 30.59 -6.80
N VAL A 495 -11.29 31.08 -5.87
CA VAL A 495 -10.60 32.37 -5.98
C VAL A 495 -9.48 32.34 -7.04
N LEU A 496 -8.74 31.22 -7.15
CA LEU A 496 -7.80 31.01 -8.27
C LEU A 496 -8.52 30.81 -9.61
N GLN A 497 -9.66 30.12 -9.61
CA GLN A 497 -10.54 30.04 -10.78
C GLN A 497 -11.18 31.39 -11.13
N GLU A 498 -11.41 32.29 -10.17
CA GLU A 498 -12.03 33.61 -10.39
C GLU A 498 -11.10 34.57 -11.14
N HIS A 499 -9.80 34.50 -10.89
CA HIS A 499 -8.80 35.23 -11.68
C HIS A 499 -8.69 34.74 -13.12
N THR A 500 -9.15 33.52 -13.42
CA THR A 500 -9.12 32.92 -14.76
C THR A 500 -10.51 32.61 -15.32
N LYS A 501 -11.62 32.99 -14.66
CA LYS A 501 -13.00 32.59 -15.03
C LYS A 501 -13.33 32.96 -16.47
N THR A 502 -12.92 34.16 -16.90
CA THR A 502 -13.09 34.64 -18.26
C THR A 502 -12.23 33.85 -19.25
N THR A 503 -10.98 33.57 -18.90
CA THR A 503 -10.01 32.84 -19.72
C THR A 503 -10.34 31.34 -19.83
N ALA A 504 -10.81 30.70 -18.76
CA ALA A 504 -11.22 29.30 -18.73
C ALA A 504 -12.54 29.08 -19.49
N ALA A 505 -13.50 30.02 -19.38
CA ALA A 505 -14.70 30.00 -20.19
C ALA A 505 -14.38 30.20 -21.68
N GLN A 506 -13.52 31.17 -22.01
CA GLN A 506 -13.05 31.41 -23.38
C GLN A 506 -12.25 30.23 -23.94
N ALA A 507 -11.37 29.61 -23.13
CA ALA A 507 -10.57 28.44 -23.51
C ALA A 507 -11.44 27.19 -23.73
N ARG A 508 -12.50 27.00 -22.93
CA ARG A 508 -13.46 25.91 -23.14
C ARG A 508 -14.26 26.06 -24.44
N THR A 509 -14.50 27.29 -24.88
CA THR A 509 -15.17 27.62 -26.16
C THR A 509 -14.20 27.88 -27.32
N ALA A 510 -12.89 27.82 -27.07
CA ALA A 510 -11.87 28.11 -28.09
C ALA A 510 -11.94 27.08 -29.23
N PRO A 511 -11.60 27.49 -30.47
CA PRO A 511 -11.50 26.56 -31.59
C PRO A 511 -10.48 25.47 -31.25
N ARG A 512 -10.88 24.22 -31.47
CA ARG A 512 -10.04 23.05 -31.25
C ARG A 512 -9.58 22.47 -32.58
N SER A 513 -8.44 21.81 -32.54
CA SER A 513 -7.88 21.09 -33.68
C SER A 513 -7.37 19.73 -33.23
N TRP A 514 -7.34 18.78 -34.17
CA TRP A 514 -6.73 17.48 -33.92
C TRP A 514 -5.21 17.61 -33.98
N VAL A 515 -4.57 17.37 -32.84
CA VAL A 515 -3.11 17.43 -32.68
C VAL A 515 -2.58 16.00 -32.56
N PRO A 516 -1.64 15.57 -33.42
CA PRO A 516 -0.98 14.28 -33.26
C PRO A 516 -0.08 14.32 -32.01
N VAL A 517 -0.23 13.31 -31.14
CA VAL A 517 0.49 13.25 -29.84
C VAL A 517 1.37 12.03 -29.68
N GLY A 518 1.39 11.13 -30.65
CA GLY A 518 2.22 9.93 -30.65
C GLY A 518 1.63 8.83 -31.52
N THR A 519 2.22 7.65 -31.43
CA THR A 519 1.76 6.42 -32.07
C THR A 519 1.10 5.48 -31.07
N VAL A 520 0.36 4.47 -31.52
CA VAL A 520 -0.28 3.49 -30.63
C VAL A 520 0.73 2.78 -29.72
N ALA A 521 1.93 2.49 -30.24
CA ALA A 521 2.99 1.81 -29.52
C ALA A 521 3.59 2.64 -28.36
N ASP A 522 3.43 3.96 -28.40
CA ASP A 522 3.91 4.86 -27.35
C ASP A 522 3.06 4.77 -26.06
N PHE A 523 1.85 4.19 -26.16
CA PHE A 523 0.92 4.08 -25.04
C PHE A 523 0.71 2.61 -24.64
N PRO A 524 0.95 2.25 -23.37
CA PRO A 524 0.86 0.86 -22.94
C PRO A 524 -0.57 0.32 -23.06
N PRO A 525 -0.77 -0.91 -23.55
CA PRO A 525 -2.09 -1.52 -23.62
C PRO A 525 -2.70 -1.67 -22.22
N ASN A 526 -3.96 -1.29 -22.10
CA ASN A 526 -4.69 -1.25 -20.83
C ASN A 526 -4.02 -0.38 -19.76
N GLY A 527 -3.30 0.67 -20.17
CA GLY A 527 -2.64 1.63 -19.30
C GLY A 527 -2.65 3.04 -19.88
N GLY A 528 -1.84 3.92 -19.28
CA GLY A 528 -1.68 5.28 -19.76
C GLY A 528 -0.22 5.74 -19.79
N ALA A 529 0.01 6.80 -20.55
CA ALA A 529 1.27 7.53 -20.62
C ALA A 529 1.01 9.04 -20.67
N THR A 530 2.06 9.83 -20.45
CA THR A 530 1.96 11.29 -20.42
C THR A 530 2.50 11.88 -21.72
N ILE A 531 1.84 12.91 -22.23
CA ILE A 531 2.37 13.77 -23.29
C ILE A 531 2.55 15.19 -22.76
N LYS A 532 3.44 15.94 -23.40
CA LYS A 532 3.62 17.38 -23.19
C LYS A 532 3.02 18.15 -24.37
N TYR A 533 2.29 19.23 -24.08
CA TYR A 533 1.75 20.13 -25.09
C TYR A 533 1.79 21.57 -24.56
N GLY A 534 2.61 22.44 -25.16
CA GLY A 534 2.93 23.72 -24.52
C GLY A 534 3.60 23.49 -23.17
N LYS A 535 3.03 24.06 -22.10
CA LYS A 535 3.45 23.81 -20.71
C LYS A 535 2.54 22.81 -19.99
N VAL A 536 1.50 22.30 -20.65
CA VAL A 536 0.59 21.32 -20.04
C VAL A 536 1.04 19.88 -20.23
N GLN A 537 0.67 19.07 -19.25
CA GLN A 537 0.85 17.62 -19.27
C GLN A 537 -0.52 16.96 -19.35
N ILE A 538 -0.68 16.04 -20.31
CA ILE A 538 -1.95 15.33 -20.56
C ILE A 538 -1.70 13.82 -20.41
N ALA A 539 -2.61 13.15 -19.70
CA ALA A 539 -2.64 11.71 -19.60
C ALA A 539 -3.47 11.14 -20.76
N VAL A 540 -2.91 10.18 -21.48
CA VAL A 540 -3.61 9.44 -22.55
C VAL A 540 -3.64 7.97 -22.18
N PHE A 541 -4.80 7.34 -22.33
CA PHE A 541 -5.10 5.98 -21.91
C PHE A 541 -5.56 5.12 -23.08
N ASN A 542 -5.00 3.92 -23.18
CA ASN A 542 -5.33 2.91 -24.18
C ASN A 542 -6.15 1.79 -23.52
N PHE A 543 -7.47 1.78 -23.71
CA PHE A 543 -8.34 0.69 -23.28
C PHE A 543 -8.34 -0.40 -24.35
N ALA A 544 -7.19 -1.05 -24.53
CA ALA A 544 -6.95 -2.04 -25.58
C ALA A 544 -7.99 -3.18 -25.57
N SER A 545 -8.48 -3.58 -24.39
CA SER A 545 -9.52 -4.61 -24.24
C SER A 545 -10.89 -4.20 -24.80
N GLN A 546 -11.16 -2.90 -24.95
CA GLN A 546 -12.41 -2.35 -25.49
C GLN A 546 -12.22 -1.68 -26.86
N GLY A 547 -10.98 -1.51 -27.32
CA GLY A 547 -10.67 -0.75 -28.53
C GLY A 547 -10.98 0.75 -28.41
N THR A 548 -11.02 1.29 -27.19
CA THR A 548 -11.33 2.69 -26.91
C THR A 548 -10.13 3.43 -26.34
N TRP A 549 -10.15 4.76 -26.49
CA TRP A 549 -9.09 5.64 -26.02
C TRP A 549 -9.67 6.84 -25.30
N TYR A 550 -8.98 7.27 -24.25
CA TYR A 550 -9.40 8.42 -23.46
C TYR A 550 -8.20 9.28 -23.10
N ALA A 551 -8.44 10.57 -22.86
CA ALA A 551 -7.41 11.46 -22.36
C ALA A 551 -8.00 12.43 -21.33
N CYS A 552 -7.18 12.80 -20.35
CA CYS A 552 -7.51 13.83 -19.37
C CYS A 552 -6.26 14.60 -18.94
N GLN A 553 -6.42 15.69 -18.21
CA GLN A 553 -5.28 16.39 -17.61
C GLN A 553 -4.42 15.42 -16.78
N GLN A 554 -3.09 15.58 -16.79
CA GLN A 554 -2.20 14.71 -16.00
C GLN A 554 -2.26 15.00 -14.49
N MET A 555 -2.56 16.26 -14.14
CA MET A 555 -2.60 16.74 -12.76
C MET A 555 -3.84 16.23 -12.02
N CYS A 556 -3.64 15.49 -10.94
CA CYS A 556 -4.72 15.13 -10.04
C CYS A 556 -5.14 16.34 -9.19
N PRO A 557 -6.43 16.74 -9.19
CA PRO A 557 -6.89 17.97 -8.52
C PRO A 557 -6.81 17.92 -6.99
N HIS A 558 -6.68 16.74 -6.38
CA HIS A 558 -6.67 16.59 -4.92
C HIS A 558 -5.41 17.17 -4.24
N LYS A 559 -4.21 16.87 -4.76
CA LYS A 559 -2.93 17.38 -4.23
C LYS A 559 -2.01 17.93 -5.32
N LYS A 560 -2.59 18.27 -6.48
CA LYS A 560 -1.91 18.87 -7.64
C LYS A 560 -0.66 18.09 -8.08
N ALA A 561 -0.76 16.76 -8.05
CA ALA A 561 0.32 15.87 -8.46
C ALA A 561 0.12 15.39 -9.90
N PHE A 562 1.15 15.49 -10.72
CA PHE A 562 1.16 15.10 -12.13
C PHE A 562 1.34 13.59 -12.31
N VAL A 563 0.30 12.81 -12.00
CA VAL A 563 0.41 11.34 -11.87
C VAL A 563 -0.72 10.53 -12.51
N LEU A 564 -1.72 11.13 -13.15
CA LEU A 564 -2.92 10.38 -13.57
C LEU A 564 -2.64 9.30 -14.63
N SER A 565 -1.73 9.53 -15.58
CA SER A 565 -1.28 8.53 -16.57
C SER A 565 -0.71 7.25 -15.94
N ARG A 566 -0.24 7.35 -14.69
CA ARG A 566 0.33 6.25 -13.91
C ARG A 566 -0.72 5.49 -13.09
N GLY A 567 -1.98 5.91 -13.15
CA GLY A 567 -3.11 5.29 -12.47
C GLY A 567 -3.53 3.96 -13.07
N ILE A 568 -4.25 3.16 -12.28
CA ILE A 568 -4.93 1.96 -12.78
C ILE A 568 -6.21 2.42 -13.48
N ILE A 569 -6.38 1.99 -14.73
CA ILE A 569 -7.62 2.20 -15.48
C ILE A 569 -8.56 1.00 -15.32
N GLY A 570 -9.84 1.22 -15.57
CA GLY A 570 -10.86 0.18 -15.51
C GLY A 570 -12.25 0.82 -15.61
N ASP A 571 -13.25 0.17 -15.03
CA ASP A 571 -14.60 0.71 -15.00
C ASP A 571 -15.23 0.66 -13.60
N THR A 572 -16.29 1.46 -13.44
CA THR A 572 -17.24 1.35 -12.33
C THR A 572 -18.63 1.60 -12.86
N ASN A 573 -19.56 0.66 -12.68
CA ASN A 573 -20.88 0.69 -13.30
C ASN A 573 -20.80 0.90 -14.83
N SER A 574 -19.84 0.23 -15.48
CA SER A 574 -19.53 0.40 -16.91
C SER A 574 -19.01 1.78 -17.33
N ILE A 575 -18.77 2.71 -16.39
CA ILE A 575 -18.16 4.01 -16.68
C ILE A 575 -16.64 3.85 -16.69
N PRO A 576 -15.95 4.11 -17.81
CA PRO A 576 -14.49 4.09 -17.88
C PRO A 576 -13.89 5.11 -16.92
N LYS A 577 -12.87 4.70 -16.17
CA LYS A 577 -12.25 5.52 -15.14
C LYS A 577 -10.75 5.32 -15.04
N VAL A 578 -10.10 6.29 -14.40
CA VAL A 578 -8.73 6.19 -13.88
C VAL A 578 -8.71 6.39 -12.38
N ALA A 579 -8.00 5.52 -11.66
CA ALA A 579 -7.73 5.67 -10.23
C ALA A 579 -6.39 6.40 -10.03
N CYS A 580 -6.43 7.56 -9.38
CA CYS A 580 -5.24 8.31 -9.01
C CYS A 580 -4.27 7.42 -8.21
N PRO A 581 -3.01 7.27 -8.64
CA PRO A 581 -2.09 6.33 -7.99
C PRO A 581 -1.70 6.74 -6.57
N LEU A 582 -1.69 8.04 -6.26
CA LEU A 582 -1.35 8.56 -4.93
C LEU A 582 -2.49 8.48 -3.91
N HIS A 583 -3.70 8.85 -4.33
CA HIS A 583 -4.82 9.10 -3.40
C HIS A 583 -6.02 8.21 -3.60
N LYS A 584 -5.99 7.32 -4.61
CA LYS A 584 -7.05 6.36 -4.95
C LYS A 584 -8.42 6.98 -5.26
N LYS A 585 -8.45 8.29 -5.54
CA LYS A 585 -9.62 8.97 -6.11
C LYS A 585 -9.80 8.54 -7.55
N THR A 586 -11.02 8.20 -7.91
CA THR A 586 -11.40 7.74 -9.24
C THR A 586 -12.07 8.85 -10.03
N PHE A 587 -11.70 8.99 -11.30
CA PHE A 587 -12.26 9.99 -12.21
C PHE A 587 -12.82 9.32 -13.45
N SER A 588 -14.04 9.68 -13.85
CA SER A 588 -14.61 9.27 -15.13
C SER A 588 -13.76 9.83 -16.26
N LEU A 589 -13.40 8.99 -17.22
CA LEU A 589 -12.67 9.37 -18.41
C LEU A 589 -13.59 9.89 -19.53
N GLU A 590 -14.90 9.80 -19.33
CA GLU A 590 -15.91 10.35 -20.24
C GLU A 590 -16.35 11.75 -19.83
N SER A 591 -16.65 11.97 -18.54
CA SER A 591 -17.18 13.24 -18.04
C SER A 591 -16.18 14.05 -17.21
N GLY A 592 -15.07 13.44 -16.78
CA GLY A 592 -14.12 14.07 -15.86
C GLY A 592 -14.55 14.08 -14.40
N ALA A 593 -15.79 13.67 -14.09
CA ALA A 593 -16.33 13.74 -12.73
C ALA A 593 -15.61 12.75 -11.78
N CYS A 594 -15.37 13.18 -10.53
CA CYS A 594 -14.89 12.30 -9.48
C CYS A 594 -15.98 11.29 -9.07
N LEU A 595 -15.69 10.01 -9.23
CA LEU A 595 -16.60 8.91 -8.89
C LEU A 595 -16.50 8.50 -7.40
N SER A 596 -15.59 9.13 -6.65
CA SER A 596 -15.35 8.85 -5.22
C SER A 596 -16.17 9.71 -4.25
N GLY A 597 -17.16 10.46 -4.75
CA GLY A 597 -18.10 11.25 -3.92
C GLY A 597 -17.63 12.64 -3.51
N GLU A 598 -16.60 13.19 -4.16
CA GLU A 598 -16.10 14.56 -3.93
C GLU A 598 -16.35 15.43 -5.16
N SER A 599 -16.42 16.75 -4.98
CA SER A 599 -16.68 17.72 -6.08
C SER A 599 -15.47 18.03 -6.96
N TYR A 600 -14.46 17.14 -7.00
CA TYR A 600 -13.34 17.27 -7.91
C TYR A 600 -13.74 16.89 -9.33
N THR A 601 -13.16 17.58 -10.31
CA THR A 601 -13.32 17.27 -11.75
C THR A 601 -11.95 17.35 -12.42
N VAL A 602 -11.75 16.54 -13.46
CA VAL A 602 -10.60 16.63 -14.37
C VAL A 602 -11.08 17.01 -15.76
N GLU A 603 -10.34 17.86 -16.46
CA GLU A 603 -10.61 18.12 -17.88
C GLU A 603 -10.31 16.88 -18.71
N VAL A 604 -11.23 16.51 -19.59
CA VAL A 604 -11.13 15.38 -20.52
C VAL A 604 -10.98 15.87 -21.96
N PHE A 605 -10.28 15.11 -22.78
CA PHE A 605 -9.99 15.47 -24.17
C PHE A 605 -10.41 14.33 -25.11
N PRO A 606 -11.16 14.61 -26.19
CA PRO A 606 -11.47 13.61 -27.21
C PRO A 606 -10.20 13.03 -27.82
N VAL A 607 -10.19 11.71 -28.01
CA VAL A 607 -9.08 10.98 -28.63
C VAL A 607 -9.55 10.38 -29.94
N ARG A 608 -8.70 10.48 -30.97
CA ARG A 608 -8.91 9.85 -32.27
C ARG A 608 -7.67 9.07 -32.66
N VAL A 609 -7.86 7.84 -33.12
CA VAL A 609 -6.80 6.98 -33.63
C VAL A 609 -7.07 6.68 -35.09
N GLU A 610 -6.15 7.11 -35.97
CA GLU A 610 -6.21 6.89 -37.42
C GLU A 610 -4.96 6.11 -37.85
N GLY A 611 -5.14 4.85 -38.24
CA GLY A 611 -4.03 3.94 -38.49
C GLY A 611 -3.20 3.74 -37.21
N ASN A 612 -1.95 4.19 -37.21
CA ASN A 612 -1.05 4.12 -36.06
C ASN A 612 -0.92 5.45 -35.30
N VAL A 613 -1.58 6.53 -35.73
CA VAL A 613 -1.42 7.87 -35.16
C VAL A 613 -2.51 8.12 -34.12
N VAL A 614 -2.09 8.52 -32.92
CA VAL A 614 -2.98 8.96 -31.83
C VAL A 614 -3.03 10.49 -31.84
N SER A 615 -4.24 11.05 -31.90
CA SER A 615 -4.47 12.49 -31.90
C SER A 615 -5.45 12.91 -30.82
N LEU A 616 -5.26 14.10 -30.26
CA LEU A 616 -6.17 14.71 -29.28
C LEU A 616 -6.83 15.94 -29.89
N GLU A 617 -8.10 16.18 -29.55
CA GLU A 617 -8.78 17.42 -29.91
C GLU A 617 -8.48 18.51 -28.85
N LEU A 618 -7.55 19.41 -29.18
CA LEU A 618 -6.99 20.39 -28.24
C LEU A 618 -7.15 21.83 -28.77
N PRO A 619 -7.34 22.83 -27.89
CA PRO A 619 -7.19 24.23 -28.26
C PRO A 619 -5.71 24.59 -28.46
N ALA A 620 -5.43 25.83 -28.88
CA ALA A 620 -4.06 26.34 -28.98
C ALA A 620 -3.31 26.23 -27.63
N PRO A 621 -1.98 25.99 -27.62
CA PRO A 621 -1.20 25.78 -26.40
C PRO A 621 -1.43 26.85 -25.33
N ASP A 622 -1.36 28.14 -25.70
CA ASP A 622 -1.52 29.26 -24.75
C ASP A 622 -2.89 29.25 -24.05
N MET A 623 -3.94 28.79 -24.74
CA MET A 623 -5.29 28.66 -24.17
C MET A 623 -5.37 27.47 -23.21
N LEU A 624 -4.70 26.37 -23.52
CA LEU A 624 -4.70 25.19 -22.66
C LEU A 624 -3.83 25.39 -21.42
N ASP A 625 -2.70 26.07 -21.57
CA ASP A 625 -1.82 26.51 -20.49
C ASP A 625 -2.62 27.38 -19.51
N ALA A 626 -3.42 28.33 -19.99
CA ALA A 626 -4.29 29.16 -19.15
C ALA A 626 -5.41 28.37 -18.46
N LEU A 627 -5.94 27.31 -19.12
CA LEU A 627 -7.01 26.48 -18.57
C LEU A 627 -6.52 25.58 -17.43
N LEU A 628 -5.36 24.95 -17.59
CA LEU A 628 -4.83 23.97 -16.64
C LEU A 628 -3.83 24.56 -15.64
N ALA A 629 -3.26 25.73 -15.94
CA ALA A 629 -2.29 26.47 -15.12
C ALA A 629 -1.15 25.57 -14.58
N THR A 630 -0.61 24.71 -15.44
CA THR A 630 0.35 23.66 -15.05
C THR A 630 1.70 24.21 -14.61
N ASP A 631 2.12 25.37 -15.13
CA ASP A 631 3.32 26.10 -14.70
C ASP A 631 3.18 26.65 -13.27
N VAL A 632 1.99 27.09 -12.89
CA VAL A 632 1.66 27.47 -11.50
C VAL A 632 1.45 26.23 -10.61
N GLY A 633 1.04 25.09 -11.21
CA GLY A 633 0.72 23.84 -10.51
C GLY A 633 1.88 23.27 -9.67
N CYS A 634 3.12 23.39 -10.14
CA CYS A 634 4.32 22.95 -9.44
C CYS A 634 4.55 23.73 -8.13
N HIS A 635 4.38 25.05 -8.18
CA HIS A 635 4.46 25.95 -7.01
C HIS A 635 3.25 25.81 -6.09
N LEU A 636 2.04 25.58 -6.63
CA LEU A 636 0.82 25.38 -5.86
C LEU A 636 0.78 24.02 -5.12
N ALA A 637 1.62 23.06 -5.51
CA ALA A 637 1.78 21.78 -4.80
C ALA A 637 2.64 21.92 -3.53
N THR A 638 3.29 23.08 -3.34
CA THR A 638 4.11 23.44 -2.17
C THR A 638 3.64 24.77 -1.54
N ALA A 639 3.98 25.00 -0.27
CA ALA A 639 3.35 26.03 0.56
C ALA A 639 4.00 27.42 0.48
N ARG A 640 4.90 27.70 -0.48
CA ARG A 640 5.70 28.92 -0.41
C ARG A 640 5.20 30.01 -1.35
N ASP A 641 4.06 30.59 -0.97
CA ASP A 641 3.79 32.02 -1.20
C ASP A 641 3.91 32.75 0.14
N THR A 642 5.15 32.95 0.59
CA THR A 642 5.48 34.25 1.18
C THR A 642 5.82 35.14 0.01
N MET A 643 4.83 35.87 -0.53
CA MET A 643 4.94 37.17 -1.26
C MET A 643 3.62 37.47 -1.99
N LEU A 644 2.60 37.83 -1.22
CA LEU A 644 1.65 38.87 -1.66
C LEU A 644 1.92 40.08 -0.75
N GLU A 645 3.06 40.74 -0.93
CA GLU A 645 3.10 42.17 -0.63
C GLU A 645 2.29 42.86 -1.73
N PRO A 646 1.33 43.72 -1.39
CA PRO A 646 0.61 44.50 -2.39
C PRO A 646 1.64 45.38 -3.09
N VAL A 647 1.73 45.27 -4.42
CA VAL A 647 2.43 46.26 -5.24
C VAL A 647 1.75 47.60 -4.96
N ALA A 648 2.44 48.47 -4.23
CA ALA A 648 2.06 49.86 -4.12
C ALA A 648 2.17 50.49 -5.51
N GLY A 649 1.04 50.94 -6.04
CA GLY A 649 0.87 51.65 -7.30
C GLY A 649 -0.56 52.12 -7.45
#